data_AF-A0A7G6Z0Y5-F1
#
_entry.id   AF-A0A7G6Z0Y5-F1
#
_cell.length_a   1.000
_cell.length_b   1.000
_cell.length_c   1.000
_cell.angle_alpha   90.00
_cell.angle_beta   90.00
_cell.angle_gamma   90.00
#
_symmetry.space_group_name_H-M   'P 1'
#
loop_
_entity.id
_entity.type
_entity.pdbx_description
1 polymer ?
#
loop_
_entity_poly.entity_id
_entity_poly.type
_entity_poly.pdbx_seq_one_letter_code
_entity_poly.pdbx_strand_id
1 'polypeptide(L)'
;MSSTTRRTRAALATGAMALAASVALLPGAAFAATPADVAENGGAARSSDDSTQALLDSVQAGPAKNVILLIGDGMGDSEITSARNYQYGAGGELPGIDALPLTGQYTTYSLTKAGKPDYVPDSAATGSAWATGTKTYDNAVSVDIAGTPQDTLVEIAKANGKKTGNVSTAEIQDATPAVQAAHVAARSCYGPDSVTQCGADALDQGGLGSISEQIIGTRADLTLGGGSASFRQTARAGQYQGESLFDQAADRGYQVVGDAAGLGALTAADQASPVLGTFTDGNFPTRFAPSTATVGGADLAPQACTPNPARLSTDLSLRSLTEKSIDLLDGDQGFFLQVEGASIDKRDHSADACGQIGEVLDLDEAVQAALEFAKADGNTMVIVTADHAHTSQIVDSTPPATLSTALLTTEGSTMKIAYGTAAAGGSQQHTGTQLRVAGYGPGAANVVGLIDQTDNFFTIVNALELDRDLDGLSRDGTISAPAEVAPGTDFTVTASGVEGDRQVSGVYTPASGDPVDLGYVDVVDGVATFTVTAPTALGAGSVTLIGVQSGVELRADVLVAAGAPTPAPTASPTPAAVPGGSGTGAGGAGTTASGSGPLAFTGSDMVPALLLALMLAGTGAVLVARRRRRSVLDHSGAQL
;
A
#
# COMPACT_ATOMS: atom_id res chain seq x y z
N MET A 1 18.83 67.14 60.77
CA MET A 1 17.36 67.33 60.95
C MET A 1 16.73 66.03 60.47
N SER A 2 16.02 65.28 61.32
CA SER A 2 14.63 65.48 61.78
C SER A 2 13.63 65.35 60.61
N SER A 3 12.57 64.53 60.67
CA SER A 3 11.88 64.00 61.87
C SER A 3 11.70 62.47 61.92
N THR A 4 11.50 61.95 63.13
CA THR A 4 11.14 60.55 63.42
C THR A 4 9.65 60.40 63.73
N THR A 5 9.04 59.28 63.32
CA THR A 5 8.09 58.38 64.05
C THR A 5 7.18 57.64 63.05
N ARG A 6 6.58 56.47 63.31
CA ARG A 6 6.32 55.70 64.56
C ARG A 6 6.69 54.20 64.36
N ARG A 7 6.66 53.41 65.44
CA ARG A 7 6.85 51.94 65.44
C ARG A 7 5.57 51.20 65.89
N THR A 8 5.61 49.86 65.83
CA THR A 8 4.74 48.85 66.50
C THR A 8 3.41 48.48 65.82
N ARG A 9 2.97 47.21 65.78
CA ARG A 9 3.67 45.88 65.83
C ARG A 9 2.68 44.74 65.46
N ALA A 10 3.22 43.55 65.18
CA ALA A 10 2.51 42.26 65.01
C ALA A 10 1.68 42.10 63.71
N ALA A 11 1.40 40.89 63.19
CA ALA A 11 1.69 39.54 63.71
C ALA A 11 1.92 38.47 62.60
N LEU A 12 2.69 37.43 62.94
CA LEU A 12 2.76 36.04 62.41
C LEU A 12 2.83 35.73 60.89
N ALA A 13 3.81 34.88 60.55
CA ALA A 13 3.79 33.73 59.61
C ALA A 13 3.37 33.97 58.11
N THR A 14 3.77 33.13 57.14
CA THR A 14 4.48 31.83 57.10
C THR A 14 5.80 31.97 56.27
N GLY A 15 6.72 31.01 56.24
CA GLY A 15 6.61 29.76 55.46
C GLY A 15 7.44 29.84 54.17
N ALA A 16 8.74 29.59 54.23
CA ALA A 16 9.59 29.56 53.05
C ALA A 16 9.29 28.32 52.20
N MET A 17 8.73 28.50 51.01
CA MET A 17 8.42 27.43 50.07
C MET A 17 9.42 27.48 48.91
N ALA A 18 10.17 26.39 48.71
CA ALA A 18 11.18 26.32 47.66
C ALA A 18 10.51 26.12 46.29
N LEU A 19 10.78 27.02 45.34
CA LEU A 19 10.35 26.84 43.95
C LEU A 19 11.26 25.82 43.28
N ALA A 20 10.78 24.58 43.13
CA ALA A 20 11.42 23.60 42.27
C ALA A 20 11.16 24.01 40.81
N ALA A 21 12.23 24.36 40.09
CA ALA A 21 12.15 24.73 38.67
C ALA A 21 11.99 23.47 37.80
N SER A 22 10.76 22.93 37.76
CA SER A 22 10.38 21.92 36.78
C SER A 22 10.43 22.53 35.37
N VAL A 23 11.47 22.20 34.60
CA VAL A 23 11.52 22.52 33.16
C VAL A 23 10.47 21.66 32.46
N ALA A 24 9.27 22.22 32.29
CA ALA A 24 8.27 21.65 31.42
C ALA A 24 8.77 21.80 29.97
N LEU A 25 9.12 20.69 29.34
CA LEU A 25 9.21 20.58 27.90
C LEU A 25 7.81 20.74 27.33
N LEU A 26 7.39 21.99 27.13
CA LEU A 26 6.22 22.29 26.31
C LEU A 26 6.51 21.81 24.89
N PRO A 27 5.58 21.11 24.22
CA PRO A 27 5.69 20.92 22.78
C PRO A 27 5.73 22.31 22.15
N GLY A 28 6.67 22.52 21.22
CA GLY A 28 6.80 23.79 20.52
C GLY A 28 5.55 24.04 19.71
N ALA A 29 4.64 24.88 20.22
CA ALA A 29 3.54 25.40 19.42
C ALA A 29 4.16 26.12 18.22
N ALA A 30 3.97 25.57 17.02
CA ALA A 30 4.40 26.20 15.79
C ALA A 30 3.76 27.58 15.74
N PHE A 31 4.59 28.62 15.84
CA PHE A 31 4.13 29.98 15.61
C PHE A 31 3.69 30.03 14.14
N ALA A 32 2.38 30.10 13.91
CA ALA A 32 1.84 30.42 12.61
C ALA A 32 2.38 31.81 12.24
N ALA A 33 3.47 31.83 11.46
CA ALA A 33 3.98 33.04 10.88
C ALA A 33 2.85 33.66 10.06
N THR A 34 2.65 34.97 10.19
CA THR A 34 1.88 35.71 9.20
C THR A 34 2.50 35.42 7.84
N PRO A 35 1.76 34.94 6.83
CA PRO A 35 2.30 34.70 5.50
C PRO A 35 3.09 35.91 5.05
N ALA A 36 4.34 35.70 4.64
CA ALA A 36 5.16 36.77 4.10
C ALA A 36 4.47 37.33 2.86
N ASP A 37 4.53 38.65 2.65
CA ASP A 37 4.01 39.23 1.43
C ASP A 37 4.85 38.71 0.26
N VAL A 38 4.24 37.98 -0.66
CA VAL A 38 4.92 37.38 -1.82
C VAL A 38 5.50 38.44 -2.78
N ALA A 39 5.11 39.71 -2.63
CA ALA A 39 5.72 40.84 -3.32
C ALA A 39 6.98 41.41 -2.61
N GLU A 40 7.25 41.03 -1.35
CA GLU A 40 8.47 41.40 -0.62
C GLU A 40 9.66 40.47 -0.95
N ASN A 41 10.88 40.99 -0.76
CA ASN A 41 12.11 40.26 -1.06
C ASN A 41 12.27 39.01 -0.17
N GLY A 42 12.08 37.84 -0.77
CA GLY A 42 12.12 36.54 -0.09
C GLY A 42 10.75 36.01 0.35
N GLY A 43 9.67 36.77 0.20
CA GLY A 43 8.33 36.38 0.67
C GLY A 43 7.72 35.17 -0.06
N ALA A 44 8.24 34.82 -1.25
CA ALA A 44 7.88 33.63 -2.01
C ALA A 44 8.96 32.51 -1.97
N ALA A 45 9.95 32.60 -1.06
CA ALA A 45 11.02 31.60 -0.96
C ALA A 45 10.59 30.40 -0.10
N ARG A 46 10.52 29.21 -0.71
CA ARG A 46 10.23 27.93 -0.02
C ARG A 46 11.37 27.48 0.90
N SER A 47 12.61 27.87 0.58
CA SER A 47 13.80 27.68 1.43
C SER A 47 14.52 29.02 1.65
N SER A 48 14.61 29.47 2.90
CA SER A 48 15.37 30.67 3.30
C SER A 48 16.84 30.38 3.61
N ASP A 49 17.17 29.11 3.89
CA ASP A 49 18.45 28.65 4.40
C ASP A 49 18.96 27.44 3.59
N ASP A 50 20.22 27.06 3.82
CA ASP A 50 20.87 25.93 3.15
C ASP A 50 20.28 24.57 3.61
N SER A 51 19.83 23.76 2.64
CA SER A 51 19.18 22.47 2.90
C SER A 51 20.15 21.27 2.91
N THR A 52 21.48 21.48 2.80
CA THR A 52 22.45 20.38 2.62
C THR A 52 22.40 19.38 3.77
N GLN A 53 22.33 19.84 5.03
CA GLN A 53 22.26 18.94 6.18
C GLN A 53 20.93 18.17 6.22
N ALA A 54 19.80 18.83 5.95
CA ALA A 54 18.48 18.18 5.94
C ALA A 54 18.37 17.11 4.84
N LEU A 55 19.01 17.33 3.68
CA LEU A 55 19.13 16.32 2.63
C LEU A 55 20.05 15.16 3.05
N LEU A 56 21.20 15.43 3.67
CA LEU A 56 22.08 14.38 4.20
C LEU A 56 21.38 13.53 5.27
N ASP A 57 20.60 14.16 6.17
CA ASP A 57 19.81 13.48 7.20
C ASP A 57 18.63 12.67 6.59
N SER A 58 18.21 13.00 5.37
CA SER A 58 17.19 12.26 4.61
C SER A 58 17.75 11.07 3.81
N VAL A 59 19.05 11.04 3.51
CA VAL A 59 19.70 9.93 2.78
C VAL A 59 19.98 8.78 3.74
N GLN A 60 18.93 7.98 3.97
CA GLN A 60 18.98 6.79 4.80
C GLN A 60 19.38 5.57 3.94
N ALA A 61 20.43 4.86 4.36
CA ALA A 61 20.77 3.57 3.77
C ALA A 61 19.69 2.53 4.09
N GLY A 62 19.47 1.58 3.18
CA GLY A 62 18.62 0.42 3.44
C GLY A 62 19.26 -0.59 4.41
N PRO A 63 18.55 -1.69 4.74
CA PRO A 63 17.26 -2.08 4.20
C PRO A 63 16.06 -1.31 4.77
N ALA A 64 14.89 -1.47 4.15
CA ALA A 64 13.59 -1.08 4.66
C ALA A 64 12.83 -2.32 5.14
N LYS A 65 12.11 -2.20 6.26
CA LYS A 65 11.18 -3.22 6.75
C LYS A 65 9.93 -3.30 5.85
N ASN A 66 9.40 -2.14 5.50
CA ASN A 66 8.15 -1.97 4.75
C ASN A 66 8.36 -1.04 3.55
N VAL A 67 7.50 -1.16 2.53
CA VAL A 67 7.41 -0.24 1.39
C VAL A 67 5.96 0.14 1.13
N ILE A 68 5.70 1.45 1.00
CA ILE A 68 4.43 1.99 0.51
C ILE A 68 4.70 2.72 -0.82
N LEU A 69 4.10 2.22 -1.90
CA LEU A 69 4.12 2.84 -3.23
C LEU A 69 2.78 3.50 -3.52
N LEU A 70 2.76 4.83 -3.64
CA LEU A 70 1.56 5.59 -3.98
C LEU A 70 1.64 6.09 -5.43
N ILE A 71 0.63 5.69 -6.22
CA ILE A 71 0.49 6.04 -7.64
C ILE A 71 -0.66 7.02 -7.81
N GLY A 72 -0.41 8.12 -8.53
CA GLY A 72 -1.48 8.90 -9.15
C GLY A 72 -1.53 8.59 -10.65
N ASP A 73 -2.53 7.83 -11.09
CA ASP A 73 -2.77 7.52 -12.51
C ASP A 73 -2.87 8.84 -13.29
N GLY A 74 -1.99 9.07 -14.28
CA GLY A 74 -1.92 10.32 -15.03
C GLY A 74 -1.37 11.56 -14.30
N MET A 75 -0.92 11.46 -13.03
CA MET A 75 -0.57 12.61 -12.18
C MET A 75 0.83 13.20 -12.46
N GLY A 76 1.01 13.81 -13.62
CA GLY A 76 2.22 14.57 -13.94
C GLY A 76 2.40 15.87 -13.13
N ASP A 77 3.54 16.54 -13.32
CA ASP A 77 3.87 17.80 -12.64
C ASP A 77 2.86 18.95 -12.91
N SER A 78 2.13 18.89 -14.03
CA SER A 78 1.06 19.85 -14.37
C SER A 78 -0.18 19.63 -13.50
N GLU A 79 -0.51 18.37 -13.25
CA GLU A 79 -1.66 17.91 -12.46
C GLU A 79 -1.45 18.21 -10.97
N ILE A 80 -0.26 17.87 -10.45
CA ILE A 80 0.17 18.25 -9.09
C ILE A 80 0.10 19.77 -8.92
N THR A 81 0.61 20.53 -9.91
CA THR A 81 0.62 22.00 -9.83
C THR A 81 -0.76 22.62 -9.96
N SER A 82 -1.66 22.02 -10.75
CA SER A 82 -3.06 22.45 -10.86
C SER A 82 -3.80 22.28 -9.54
N ALA A 83 -3.61 21.14 -8.85
CA ALA A 83 -4.22 20.90 -7.54
C ALA A 83 -3.65 21.83 -6.46
N ARG A 84 -2.32 22.00 -6.41
CA ARG A 84 -1.64 22.93 -5.49
C ARG A 84 -2.15 24.36 -5.67
N ASN A 85 -2.12 24.88 -6.90
CA ASN A 85 -2.57 26.23 -7.24
C ASN A 85 -4.05 26.46 -6.90
N TYR A 86 -4.91 25.47 -7.16
CA TYR A 86 -6.34 25.57 -6.86
C TYR A 86 -6.63 25.61 -5.36
N GLN A 87 -6.09 24.65 -4.60
CA GLN A 87 -6.50 24.39 -3.21
C GLN A 87 -5.64 25.14 -2.17
N TYR A 88 -4.36 25.35 -2.45
CA TYR A 88 -3.39 25.96 -1.51
C TYR A 88 -2.80 27.29 -2.04
N GLY A 89 -3.13 27.68 -3.27
CA GLY A 89 -2.54 28.83 -3.96
C GLY A 89 -1.13 28.54 -4.51
N ALA A 90 -0.66 29.37 -5.45
CA ALA A 90 0.62 29.12 -6.14
C ALA A 90 1.86 29.10 -5.20
N GLY A 91 1.78 29.81 -4.06
CA GLY A 91 2.79 29.78 -3.00
C GLY A 91 2.60 28.67 -1.96
N GLY A 92 1.46 27.98 -1.94
CA GLY A 92 1.15 26.91 -0.99
C GLY A 92 1.85 25.58 -1.28
N GLU A 93 1.54 24.53 -0.52
CA GLU A 93 2.14 23.19 -0.60
C GLU A 93 1.09 22.11 -0.37
N LEU A 94 1.23 20.99 -1.07
CA LEU A 94 0.45 19.75 -0.88
C LEU A 94 1.06 18.96 0.31
N PRO A 95 0.41 18.89 1.48
CA PRO A 95 1.06 18.44 2.73
C PRO A 95 1.59 17.00 2.73
N GLY A 96 1.12 16.15 1.82
CA GLY A 96 1.68 14.83 1.55
C GLY A 96 2.65 14.87 0.37
N ILE A 97 2.15 15.17 -0.83
CA ILE A 97 2.85 15.01 -2.12
C ILE A 97 4.12 15.87 -2.20
N ASP A 98 4.11 17.10 -1.67
CA ASP A 98 5.30 17.98 -1.70
C ASP A 98 6.28 17.68 -0.55
N ALA A 99 5.88 16.91 0.47
CA ALA A 99 6.65 16.70 1.70
C ALA A 99 7.72 15.59 1.65
N LEU A 100 7.91 14.93 0.50
CA LEU A 100 8.95 13.92 0.29
C LEU A 100 10.29 14.60 -0.09
N PRO A 101 11.36 14.44 0.71
CA PRO A 101 12.58 15.26 0.59
C PRO A 101 13.50 14.84 -0.57
N LEU A 102 13.41 13.60 -1.05
CA LEU A 102 14.22 13.07 -2.14
C LEU A 102 13.38 13.03 -3.40
N THR A 103 13.86 13.62 -4.49
CA THR A 103 13.11 13.76 -5.75
C THR A 103 13.97 13.53 -6.98
N GLY A 104 13.35 13.01 -8.02
CA GLY A 104 13.89 12.86 -9.36
C GLY A 104 12.78 12.91 -10.39
N GLN A 105 13.09 12.51 -11.61
CA GLN A 105 12.14 12.32 -12.70
C GLN A 105 12.39 10.97 -13.36
N TYR A 106 11.37 10.36 -13.95
CA TYR A 106 11.56 9.07 -14.63
C TYR A 106 10.93 8.94 -16.01
N THR A 107 11.45 7.99 -16.80
CA THR A 107 10.97 7.68 -18.16
C THR A 107 9.90 6.60 -18.17
N THR A 108 8.80 6.88 -18.87
CA THR A 108 7.56 6.08 -18.82
C THR A 108 7.34 5.22 -20.07
N TYR A 109 7.99 5.53 -21.20
CA TYR A 109 7.84 4.87 -22.51
C TYR A 109 7.64 3.35 -22.45
N SER A 110 6.75 2.81 -23.29
CA SER A 110 6.47 1.37 -23.44
C SER A 110 7.21 0.80 -24.67
N LEU A 111 6.92 -0.44 -25.06
CA LEU A 111 7.49 -1.07 -26.25
C LEU A 111 6.39 -1.56 -27.20
N THR A 112 6.43 -1.15 -28.46
CA THR A 112 5.74 -1.89 -29.52
C THR A 112 6.16 -3.37 -29.50
N LYS A 113 5.29 -4.30 -29.94
CA LYS A 113 5.63 -5.75 -30.04
C LYS A 113 6.82 -6.09 -30.96
N ALA A 114 7.42 -5.10 -31.62
CA ALA A 114 8.68 -5.21 -32.36
C ALA A 114 9.94 -4.85 -31.52
N GLY A 115 9.79 -4.65 -30.20
CA GLY A 115 10.88 -4.24 -29.32
C GLY A 115 11.44 -2.86 -29.69
N LYS A 116 10.55 -1.90 -29.96
CA LYS A 116 10.88 -0.48 -30.23
C LYS A 116 10.06 0.39 -29.30
N PRO A 117 10.64 1.45 -28.70
CA PRO A 117 9.90 2.37 -27.85
C PRO A 117 8.62 2.85 -28.50
N ASP A 118 7.51 2.77 -27.76
CA ASP A 118 6.37 3.66 -27.97
C ASP A 118 6.43 4.78 -26.92
N TYR A 119 6.19 6.00 -27.35
CA TYR A 119 6.54 7.19 -26.56
C TYR A 119 5.41 7.68 -25.67
N VAL A 120 4.17 7.23 -25.89
CA VAL A 120 2.98 7.62 -25.13
C VAL A 120 2.25 6.35 -24.70
N PRO A 121 2.63 5.76 -23.55
CA PRO A 121 2.19 4.43 -23.14
C PRO A 121 0.79 4.45 -22.49
N ASP A 122 0.24 3.27 -22.23
CA ASP A 122 -0.93 3.08 -21.36
C ASP A 122 -0.55 2.58 -19.95
N SER A 123 -1.49 2.74 -19.01
CA SER A 123 -1.34 2.34 -17.60
C SER A 123 -0.97 0.87 -17.36
N ALA A 124 -1.18 -0.04 -18.34
CA ALA A 124 -0.79 -1.44 -18.23
C ALA A 124 0.69 -1.65 -18.55
N ALA A 125 1.20 -1.06 -19.63
CA ALA A 125 2.62 -1.15 -19.97
C ALA A 125 3.52 -0.40 -18.98
N THR A 126 3.05 0.73 -18.43
CA THR A 126 3.74 1.48 -17.36
C THR A 126 3.69 0.72 -16.03
N GLY A 127 2.51 0.23 -15.64
CA GLY A 127 2.30 -0.56 -14.43
C GLY A 127 3.18 -1.81 -14.39
N SER A 128 3.21 -2.57 -15.49
CA SER A 128 4.05 -3.76 -15.63
C SER A 128 5.54 -3.45 -15.40
N ALA A 129 5.99 -2.24 -15.80
CA ALA A 129 7.39 -1.84 -15.68
C ALA A 129 7.84 -1.68 -14.22
N TRP A 130 7.06 -1.06 -13.34
CA TRP A 130 7.42 -0.99 -11.91
C TRP A 130 7.01 -2.25 -11.12
N ALA A 131 6.00 -2.98 -11.59
CA ALA A 131 5.56 -4.22 -10.93
C ALA A 131 6.52 -5.39 -11.17
N THR A 132 7.22 -5.44 -12.32
CA THR A 132 8.05 -6.61 -12.72
C THR A 132 9.49 -6.26 -13.11
N GLY A 133 9.82 -4.98 -13.31
CA GLY A 133 11.11 -4.55 -13.85
C GLY A 133 11.24 -4.73 -15.37
N THR A 134 10.22 -5.26 -16.06
CA THR A 134 10.22 -5.51 -17.50
C THR A 134 9.30 -4.53 -18.25
N LYS A 135 9.85 -3.77 -19.20
CA LYS A 135 9.06 -2.96 -20.16
C LYS A 135 8.33 -3.87 -21.15
N THR A 136 7.06 -3.58 -21.40
CA THR A 136 6.18 -4.35 -22.30
C THR A 136 5.35 -3.44 -23.21
N TYR A 137 4.34 -3.99 -23.90
CA TYR A 137 3.49 -3.30 -24.87
C TYR A 137 2.16 -2.82 -24.27
N ASP A 138 1.60 -1.76 -24.84
CA ASP A 138 0.34 -1.19 -24.37
C ASP A 138 -0.80 -2.22 -24.31
N ASN A 139 -1.59 -2.16 -23.23
CA ASN A 139 -2.58 -3.14 -22.78
C ASN A 139 -2.00 -4.42 -22.14
N ALA A 140 -0.71 -4.71 -22.21
CA ALA A 140 -0.14 -5.89 -21.55
C ALA A 140 -0.05 -5.71 -20.04
N VAL A 141 -0.50 -6.70 -19.28
CA VAL A 141 -0.45 -6.71 -17.82
C VAL A 141 0.54 -7.79 -17.42
N SER A 142 1.68 -7.40 -16.83
CA SER A 142 2.74 -8.25 -16.25
C SER A 142 3.14 -9.48 -17.07
N VAL A 143 3.21 -9.28 -18.39
CA VAL A 143 3.82 -10.17 -19.38
C VAL A 143 4.85 -9.40 -20.22
N ASP A 144 5.87 -10.07 -20.73
CA ASP A 144 6.86 -9.48 -21.64
C ASP A 144 6.31 -9.24 -23.07
N ILE A 145 7.15 -8.74 -23.98
CA ILE A 145 6.73 -8.48 -25.37
C ILE A 145 6.40 -9.76 -26.18
N ALA A 146 6.82 -10.94 -25.72
CA ALA A 146 6.42 -12.23 -26.30
C ALA A 146 5.10 -12.78 -25.69
N GLY A 147 4.67 -12.27 -24.53
CA GLY A 147 3.51 -12.74 -23.78
C GLY A 147 3.87 -13.73 -22.66
N THR A 148 5.14 -13.84 -22.28
CA THR A 148 5.59 -14.65 -21.14
C THR A 148 5.30 -13.89 -19.84
N PRO A 149 4.62 -14.49 -18.83
CA PRO A 149 4.47 -13.91 -17.50
C PRO A 149 5.78 -13.44 -16.87
N GLN A 150 5.70 -12.40 -16.05
CA GLN A 150 6.82 -11.82 -15.31
C GLN A 150 6.39 -11.63 -13.85
N ASP A 151 7.24 -12.06 -12.91
CA ASP A 151 6.92 -12.07 -11.48
C ASP A 151 6.74 -10.65 -10.92
N THR A 152 5.67 -10.45 -10.16
CA THR A 152 5.27 -9.13 -9.65
C THR A 152 5.83 -8.85 -8.25
N LEU A 153 5.91 -7.56 -7.86
CA LEU A 153 6.34 -7.16 -6.51
C LEU A 153 5.50 -7.82 -5.40
N VAL A 154 4.20 -8.03 -5.61
CA VAL A 154 3.34 -8.75 -4.65
C VAL A 154 3.71 -10.23 -4.57
N GLU A 155 3.87 -10.93 -5.70
CA GLU A 155 4.26 -12.35 -5.68
C GLU A 155 5.63 -12.55 -5.03
N ILE A 156 6.61 -11.73 -5.41
CA ILE A 156 7.97 -11.78 -4.87
C ILE A 156 7.97 -11.45 -3.36
N ALA A 157 7.25 -10.41 -2.93
CA ALA A 157 7.16 -10.05 -1.51
C ALA A 157 6.50 -11.17 -0.68
N LYS A 158 5.38 -11.72 -1.17
CA LYS A 158 4.67 -12.84 -0.54
C LYS A 158 5.54 -14.10 -0.42
N ALA A 159 6.25 -14.48 -1.49
CA ALA A 159 7.14 -15.62 -1.47
C ALA A 159 8.32 -15.46 -0.49
N ASN A 160 8.74 -14.22 -0.23
CA ASN A 160 9.72 -13.87 0.81
C ASN A 160 9.09 -13.68 2.21
N GLY A 161 7.83 -14.11 2.41
CA GLY A 161 7.14 -14.05 3.70
C GLY A 161 6.77 -12.65 4.18
N LYS A 162 6.75 -11.65 3.29
CA LYS A 162 6.21 -10.30 3.57
C LYS A 162 4.70 -10.30 3.42
N LYS A 163 4.02 -9.45 4.19
CA LYS A 163 2.61 -9.12 3.92
C LYS A 163 2.48 -8.23 2.67
N THR A 164 1.32 -8.29 2.04
CA THR A 164 1.07 -7.71 0.71
C THR A 164 -0.30 -7.02 0.64
N GLY A 165 -0.30 -5.78 0.15
CA GLY A 165 -1.50 -4.94 0.01
C GLY A 165 -1.60 -4.26 -1.35
N ASN A 166 -2.82 -4.20 -1.90
CA ASN A 166 -3.11 -3.52 -3.16
C ASN A 166 -4.43 -2.74 -3.05
N VAL A 167 -4.35 -1.41 -3.12
CA VAL A 167 -5.46 -0.49 -2.82
C VAL A 167 -5.66 0.49 -3.97
N SER A 168 -6.89 0.67 -4.43
CA SER A 168 -7.21 1.59 -5.53
C SER A 168 -8.60 2.21 -5.41
N THR A 169 -8.78 3.42 -5.93
CA THR A 169 -10.10 4.01 -6.19
C THR A 169 -10.74 3.53 -7.50
N ALA A 170 -10.03 2.75 -8.33
CA ALA A 170 -10.54 2.14 -9.54
C ALA A 170 -11.24 0.80 -9.26
N GLU A 171 -11.79 0.21 -10.32
CA GLU A 171 -12.04 -1.22 -10.42
C GLU A 171 -10.72 -1.97 -10.21
N ILE A 172 -10.66 -2.94 -9.29
CA ILE A 172 -9.38 -3.63 -8.98
C ILE A 172 -8.86 -4.51 -10.13
N GLN A 173 -9.64 -4.63 -11.22
CA GLN A 173 -9.26 -5.23 -12.49
C GLN A 173 -8.65 -4.23 -13.49
N ASP A 174 -8.71 -2.92 -13.23
CA ASP A 174 -8.02 -1.93 -14.06
C ASP A 174 -6.49 -2.12 -13.93
N ALA A 175 -5.73 -1.59 -14.88
CA ALA A 175 -4.34 -1.96 -15.08
C ALA A 175 -3.45 -1.78 -13.84
N THR A 176 -3.50 -0.63 -13.18
CA THR A 176 -2.61 -0.28 -12.07
C THR A 176 -2.68 -1.25 -10.87
N PRO A 177 -3.87 -1.68 -10.39
CA PRO A 177 -3.95 -2.78 -9.44
C PRO A 177 -3.70 -4.15 -10.09
N ALA A 178 -4.16 -4.39 -11.33
CA ALA A 178 -4.03 -5.68 -11.99
C ALA A 178 -2.58 -6.12 -12.25
N VAL A 179 -1.65 -5.19 -12.53
CA VAL A 179 -0.22 -5.50 -12.75
C VAL A 179 0.48 -6.08 -11.51
N GLN A 180 -0.13 -5.98 -10.33
CA GLN A 180 0.37 -6.62 -9.10
C GLN A 180 -0.26 -7.99 -8.82
N ALA A 181 -1.13 -8.51 -9.70
CA ALA A 181 -1.95 -9.68 -9.37
C ALA A 181 -2.38 -10.57 -10.55
N ALA A 182 -2.13 -10.18 -11.80
CA ALA A 182 -2.51 -10.94 -12.98
C ALA A 182 -1.49 -10.78 -14.12
N HIS A 183 -1.40 -11.79 -14.98
CA HIS A 183 -0.62 -11.76 -16.22
C HIS A 183 -1.58 -12.01 -17.40
N VAL A 184 -1.81 -11.01 -18.25
CA VAL A 184 -2.68 -11.11 -19.43
C VAL A 184 -2.15 -10.26 -20.59
N ALA A 185 -2.41 -10.71 -21.82
CA ALA A 185 -2.06 -10.02 -23.05
C ALA A 185 -2.91 -8.77 -23.34
N ALA A 186 -4.00 -8.55 -22.58
CA ALA A 186 -4.87 -7.38 -22.71
C ALA A 186 -5.59 -7.01 -21.39
N ARG A 187 -5.41 -5.78 -20.90
CA ARG A 187 -6.03 -5.22 -19.67
C ARG A 187 -7.56 -5.27 -19.64
N SER A 188 -8.23 -5.51 -20.76
CA SER A 188 -9.70 -5.65 -20.83
C SER A 188 -10.22 -7.06 -20.47
N CYS A 189 -9.33 -7.99 -20.11
CA CYS A 189 -9.64 -9.33 -19.61
C CYS A 189 -10.12 -9.33 -18.13
N TYR A 190 -11.06 -8.44 -17.77
CA TYR A 190 -11.48 -8.19 -16.38
C TYR A 190 -12.02 -9.42 -15.63
N GLY A 191 -12.88 -10.22 -16.28
CA GLY A 191 -13.57 -11.34 -15.65
C GLY A 191 -13.94 -12.45 -16.64
N PRO A 192 -14.50 -13.58 -16.17
CA PRO A 192 -14.85 -14.74 -16.99
C PRO A 192 -15.73 -14.44 -18.21
N ASP A 193 -16.56 -13.39 -18.19
CA ASP A 193 -17.38 -13.02 -19.36
C ASP A 193 -16.61 -12.27 -20.46
N SER A 194 -15.39 -11.78 -20.17
CA SER A 194 -14.50 -11.09 -21.11
C SER A 194 -13.71 -12.03 -22.04
N VAL A 195 -14.19 -13.25 -22.33
CA VAL A 195 -13.44 -14.27 -23.12
C VAL A 195 -12.94 -13.76 -24.48
N THR A 196 -13.68 -12.86 -25.14
CA THR A 196 -13.27 -12.30 -26.44
C THR A 196 -12.03 -11.39 -26.31
N GLN A 197 -11.88 -10.76 -25.15
CA GLN A 197 -10.78 -9.87 -24.78
C GLN A 197 -9.59 -10.66 -24.21
N CYS A 198 -9.86 -11.69 -23.40
CA CYS A 198 -8.86 -12.59 -22.85
C CYS A 198 -8.19 -13.49 -23.91
N GLY A 199 -8.95 -13.94 -24.91
CA GLY A 199 -8.42 -14.81 -25.96
C GLY A 199 -7.81 -16.10 -25.40
N ALA A 200 -6.49 -16.25 -25.54
CA ALA A 200 -5.76 -17.42 -25.04
C ALA A 200 -5.58 -17.43 -23.51
N ASP A 201 -5.71 -16.27 -22.84
CA ASP A 201 -5.52 -16.16 -21.39
C ASP A 201 -6.71 -16.70 -20.60
N ALA A 202 -7.88 -16.87 -21.24
CA ALA A 202 -9.09 -17.38 -20.61
C ALA A 202 -8.92 -18.83 -20.10
N LEU A 203 -9.43 -19.09 -18.89
CA LEU A 203 -9.31 -20.39 -18.23
C LEU A 203 -9.99 -21.53 -19.02
N ASP A 204 -11.07 -21.22 -19.76
CA ASP A 204 -11.76 -22.18 -20.64
C ASP A 204 -11.02 -22.46 -21.97
N GLN A 205 -9.94 -21.72 -22.26
CA GLN A 205 -8.98 -21.99 -23.35
C GLN A 205 -7.66 -22.62 -22.84
N GLY A 206 -7.50 -22.80 -21.53
CA GLY A 206 -6.28 -23.31 -20.89
C GLY A 206 -5.24 -22.24 -20.54
N GLY A 207 -5.62 -20.96 -20.52
CA GLY A 207 -4.80 -19.88 -19.97
C GLY A 207 -4.90 -19.75 -18.45
N LEU A 208 -4.24 -18.73 -17.88
CA LEU A 208 -4.17 -18.48 -16.43
C LEU A 208 -5.50 -17.97 -15.82
N GLY A 209 -6.49 -17.63 -16.66
CA GLY A 209 -7.75 -17.03 -16.25
C GLY A 209 -7.79 -15.52 -16.41
N SER A 210 -8.98 -14.96 -16.21
CA SER A 210 -9.20 -13.52 -16.23
C SER A 210 -8.55 -12.80 -15.05
N ILE A 211 -8.42 -11.48 -15.12
CA ILE A 211 -7.81 -10.65 -14.08
C ILE A 211 -8.49 -10.89 -12.72
N SER A 212 -9.82 -10.99 -12.66
CA SER A 212 -10.53 -11.30 -11.40
C SER A 212 -10.23 -12.71 -10.87
N GLU A 213 -10.10 -13.73 -11.74
CA GLU A 213 -9.70 -15.09 -11.34
C GLU A 213 -8.25 -15.10 -10.82
N GLN A 214 -7.35 -14.40 -11.51
CA GLN A 214 -5.94 -14.29 -11.13
C GLN A 214 -5.71 -13.46 -9.87
N ILE A 215 -6.52 -12.42 -9.58
CA ILE A 215 -6.47 -11.69 -8.29
C ILE A 215 -6.72 -12.63 -7.12
N ILE A 216 -7.73 -13.51 -7.21
CA ILE A 216 -7.97 -14.53 -6.18
C ILE A 216 -6.81 -15.55 -6.18
N GLY A 217 -6.29 -15.92 -7.36
CA GLY A 217 -5.11 -16.77 -7.56
C GLY A 217 -3.84 -16.28 -6.86
N THR A 218 -3.54 -14.98 -6.94
CA THR A 218 -2.34 -14.36 -6.38
C THR A 218 -2.41 -14.29 -4.86
N ARG A 219 -3.60 -14.03 -4.29
CA ARG A 219 -3.85 -14.08 -2.85
C ARG A 219 -2.86 -13.20 -2.08
N ALA A 220 -2.88 -11.92 -2.42
CA ALA A 220 -2.37 -10.88 -1.53
C ALA A 220 -3.19 -10.88 -0.23
N ASP A 221 -2.58 -10.47 0.88
CA ASP A 221 -3.24 -10.47 2.19
C ASP A 221 -4.42 -9.49 2.22
N LEU A 222 -4.34 -8.39 1.46
CA LEU A 222 -5.38 -7.37 1.39
C LEU A 222 -5.48 -6.72 0.00
N THR A 223 -6.66 -6.84 -0.64
CA THR A 223 -6.99 -6.13 -1.88
C THR A 223 -8.26 -5.29 -1.70
N LEU A 224 -8.19 -3.97 -1.90
CA LEU A 224 -9.30 -3.02 -1.66
C LEU A 224 -9.55 -2.09 -2.87
N GLY A 225 -10.80 -1.95 -3.30
CA GLY A 225 -11.20 -0.95 -4.29
C GLY A 225 -12.63 -1.11 -4.81
N GLY A 226 -12.86 -0.79 -6.08
CA GLY A 226 -14.12 -0.97 -6.78
C GLY A 226 -14.25 -2.33 -7.48
N GLY A 227 -15.02 -2.39 -8.57
CA GLY A 227 -14.99 -3.54 -9.51
C GLY A 227 -15.74 -4.79 -9.06
N SER A 228 -16.69 -4.67 -8.12
CA SER A 228 -17.49 -5.81 -7.65
C SER A 228 -18.36 -6.46 -8.74
N ALA A 229 -18.59 -5.77 -9.86
CA ALA A 229 -19.37 -6.31 -10.98
C ALA A 229 -18.73 -7.56 -11.61
N SER A 230 -17.39 -7.61 -11.74
CA SER A 230 -16.70 -8.78 -12.32
C SER A 230 -16.67 -9.97 -11.37
N PHE A 231 -16.65 -9.75 -10.05
CA PHE A 231 -16.66 -10.84 -9.06
C PHE A 231 -18.03 -11.54 -8.93
N ARG A 232 -19.10 -10.95 -9.46
CA ARG A 232 -20.42 -11.59 -9.59
C ARG A 232 -20.53 -12.51 -10.82
N GLN A 233 -19.52 -12.51 -11.70
CA GLN A 233 -19.46 -13.42 -12.84
C GLN A 233 -19.10 -14.84 -12.39
N THR A 234 -19.41 -15.82 -13.23
CA THR A 234 -19.26 -17.24 -12.94
C THR A 234 -17.99 -17.81 -13.56
N ALA A 235 -17.17 -18.53 -12.80
CA ALA A 235 -15.98 -19.20 -13.31
C ALA A 235 -16.36 -20.25 -14.39
N ARG A 236 -15.70 -20.19 -15.54
CA ARG A 236 -16.09 -20.95 -16.74
C ARG A 236 -15.42 -22.32 -16.87
N ALA A 237 -14.34 -22.56 -16.14
CA ALA A 237 -13.56 -23.79 -16.12
C ALA A 237 -12.82 -23.92 -14.77
N GLY A 238 -12.01 -24.97 -14.62
CA GLY A 238 -11.24 -25.24 -13.41
C GLY A 238 -12.07 -25.76 -12.23
N GLN A 239 -11.44 -25.80 -11.05
CA GLN A 239 -11.98 -26.39 -9.82
C GLN A 239 -13.32 -25.80 -9.35
N TYR A 240 -13.56 -24.52 -9.64
CA TYR A 240 -14.73 -23.76 -9.17
C TYR A 240 -15.75 -23.49 -10.31
N GLN A 241 -15.72 -24.31 -11.38
CA GLN A 241 -16.58 -24.13 -12.56
C GLN A 241 -18.07 -24.12 -12.17
N GLY A 242 -18.75 -22.99 -12.44
CA GLY A 242 -20.17 -22.81 -12.16
C GLY A 242 -20.48 -22.01 -10.89
N GLU A 243 -19.48 -21.65 -10.09
CA GLU A 243 -19.61 -20.76 -8.92
C GLU A 243 -19.32 -19.30 -9.29
N SER A 244 -19.81 -18.33 -8.50
CA SER A 244 -19.38 -16.94 -8.68
C SER A 244 -17.98 -16.73 -8.11
N LEU A 245 -17.24 -15.75 -8.61
CA LEU A 245 -15.89 -15.48 -8.09
C LEU A 245 -15.90 -15.00 -6.62
N PHE A 246 -17.01 -14.44 -6.13
CA PHE A 246 -17.20 -14.17 -4.70
C PHE A 246 -17.37 -15.45 -3.87
N ASP A 247 -18.10 -16.44 -4.38
CA ASP A 247 -18.25 -17.75 -3.72
C ASP A 247 -16.88 -18.48 -3.72
N GLN A 248 -16.19 -18.50 -4.86
CA GLN A 248 -14.83 -19.03 -4.98
C GLN A 248 -13.85 -18.37 -4.00
N ALA A 249 -13.93 -17.05 -3.82
CA ALA A 249 -13.09 -16.34 -2.86
C ALA A 249 -13.43 -16.77 -1.42
N ALA A 250 -14.72 -16.83 -1.06
CA ALA A 250 -15.17 -17.24 0.27
C ALA A 250 -14.76 -18.70 0.59
N ASP A 251 -14.91 -19.63 -0.36
CA ASP A 251 -14.51 -21.04 -0.20
C ASP A 251 -12.99 -21.24 -0.22
N ARG A 252 -12.23 -20.28 -0.77
CA ARG A 252 -10.77 -20.15 -0.58
C ARG A 252 -10.38 -19.38 0.71
N GLY A 253 -11.35 -19.07 1.57
CA GLY A 253 -11.14 -18.48 2.90
C GLY A 253 -10.97 -16.95 2.94
N TYR A 254 -11.39 -16.23 1.90
CA TYR A 254 -11.34 -14.76 1.90
C TYR A 254 -12.40 -14.13 2.81
N GLN A 255 -11.99 -13.08 3.52
CA GLN A 255 -12.87 -12.08 4.11
C GLN A 255 -13.37 -11.13 3.00
N VAL A 256 -14.48 -11.49 2.37
CA VAL A 256 -15.14 -10.65 1.35
C VAL A 256 -15.93 -9.53 2.03
N VAL A 257 -15.61 -8.27 1.72
CA VAL A 257 -16.30 -7.08 2.26
C VAL A 257 -16.77 -6.12 1.16
N GLY A 258 -17.94 -5.49 1.37
CA GLY A 258 -18.58 -4.60 0.38
C GLY A 258 -18.96 -3.21 0.90
N ASP A 259 -18.74 -2.91 2.18
CA ASP A 259 -19.04 -1.61 2.78
C ASP A 259 -18.07 -1.23 3.92
N ALA A 260 -18.18 0.02 4.39
CA ALA A 260 -17.36 0.60 5.45
C ALA A 260 -17.47 -0.14 6.80
N ALA A 261 -18.63 -0.74 7.11
CA ALA A 261 -18.83 -1.47 8.36
C ALA A 261 -18.18 -2.85 8.31
N GLY A 262 -18.20 -3.51 7.14
CA GLY A 262 -17.41 -4.71 6.87
C GLY A 262 -15.91 -4.46 6.99
N LEU A 263 -15.40 -3.44 6.30
CA LEU A 263 -13.99 -3.02 6.38
C LEU A 263 -13.57 -2.66 7.82
N GLY A 264 -14.39 -1.91 8.54
CA GLY A 264 -14.15 -1.52 9.94
C GLY A 264 -14.23 -2.67 10.95
N ALA A 265 -14.81 -3.81 10.58
CA ALA A 265 -14.88 -5.00 11.42
C ALA A 265 -13.66 -5.93 11.28
N LEU A 266 -12.80 -5.73 10.28
CA LEU A 266 -11.61 -6.57 10.05
C LEU A 266 -10.57 -6.37 11.16
N THR A 267 -10.12 -7.47 11.75
CA THR A 267 -9.07 -7.49 12.81
C THR A 267 -7.77 -8.17 12.39
N ALA A 268 -7.74 -8.79 11.21
CA ALA A 268 -6.56 -9.42 10.62
C ALA A 268 -6.68 -9.40 9.09
N ALA A 269 -5.53 -9.41 8.42
CA ALA A 269 -5.36 -9.70 7.00
C ALA A 269 -4.03 -10.44 6.84
N ASP A 270 -4.08 -11.67 6.38
CA ASP A 270 -2.95 -12.61 6.25
C ASP A 270 -3.35 -13.75 5.31
N GLN A 271 -2.43 -14.66 4.98
CA GLN A 271 -2.70 -15.76 4.05
C GLN A 271 -3.77 -16.75 4.55
N ALA A 272 -4.04 -16.82 5.85
CA ALA A 272 -5.09 -17.66 6.43
C ALA A 272 -6.47 -16.99 6.46
N SER A 273 -6.55 -15.67 6.30
CA SER A 273 -7.80 -14.89 6.17
C SER A 273 -7.61 -13.63 5.31
N PRO A 274 -7.29 -13.78 4.00
CA PRO A 274 -7.01 -12.64 3.12
C PRO A 274 -8.28 -11.83 2.84
N VAL A 275 -8.12 -10.53 2.53
CA VAL A 275 -9.23 -9.59 2.40
C VAL A 275 -9.49 -9.25 0.93
N LEU A 276 -10.75 -9.38 0.50
CA LEU A 276 -11.24 -8.89 -0.80
C LEU A 276 -12.33 -7.84 -0.56
N GLY A 277 -11.95 -6.57 -0.60
CA GLY A 277 -12.85 -5.43 -0.40
C GLY A 277 -13.24 -4.78 -1.72
N THR A 278 -14.50 -4.92 -2.14
CA THR A 278 -15.01 -4.32 -3.39
C THR A 278 -16.26 -3.48 -3.11
N PHE A 279 -16.10 -2.16 -3.01
CA PHE A 279 -17.09 -1.25 -2.43
C PHE A 279 -18.06 -0.61 -3.43
N THR A 280 -17.82 -0.80 -4.73
CA THR A 280 -18.63 -0.27 -5.84
C THR A 280 -18.73 -1.28 -6.98
N ASP A 281 -19.74 -1.17 -7.84
CA ASP A 281 -19.88 -2.02 -9.04
C ASP A 281 -18.74 -1.79 -10.03
N GLY A 282 -18.45 -0.53 -10.33
CA GLY A 282 -17.29 -0.07 -11.10
C GLY A 282 -16.33 0.76 -10.24
N ASN A 283 -15.70 1.78 -10.83
CA ASN A 283 -14.80 2.73 -10.15
C ASN A 283 -15.49 3.53 -9.02
N PHE A 284 -14.71 4.12 -8.11
CA PHE A 284 -15.22 5.02 -7.07
C PHE A 284 -15.73 6.35 -7.64
N PRO A 285 -16.78 6.94 -7.02
CA PRO A 285 -17.22 8.30 -7.30
C PRO A 285 -16.25 9.35 -6.71
N THR A 286 -15.79 10.26 -7.56
CA THR A 286 -14.76 11.28 -7.27
C THR A 286 -15.11 12.24 -6.12
N ARG A 287 -14.08 12.88 -5.54
CA ARG A 287 -14.17 13.87 -4.46
C ARG A 287 -15.01 15.10 -4.80
N PHE A 288 -14.75 15.70 -5.96
CA PHE A 288 -15.48 16.86 -6.47
C PHE A 288 -16.38 16.50 -7.65
N ALA A 289 -17.46 17.27 -7.80
CA ALA A 289 -18.42 17.12 -8.89
C ALA A 289 -17.80 17.57 -10.23
N PRO A 290 -18.17 16.92 -11.36
CA PRO A 290 -17.56 17.21 -12.66
C PRO A 290 -17.67 18.66 -13.14
N SER A 291 -16.59 19.18 -13.72
CA SER A 291 -16.51 20.49 -14.38
C SER A 291 -15.93 20.39 -15.80
N THR A 292 -16.52 19.53 -16.64
CA THR A 292 -16.06 19.28 -18.01
C THR A 292 -15.79 20.57 -18.80
N ALA A 293 -14.57 20.67 -19.31
CA ALA A 293 -14.07 21.80 -20.08
C ALA A 293 -14.80 21.95 -21.43
N THR A 294 -14.85 23.18 -21.95
CA THR A 294 -15.57 23.53 -23.18
C THR A 294 -14.75 24.43 -24.09
N VAL A 295 -15.12 24.51 -25.38
CA VAL A 295 -14.45 25.43 -26.32
C VAL A 295 -14.72 26.88 -25.89
N GLY A 296 -13.66 27.60 -25.53
CA GLY A 296 -13.74 28.96 -24.96
C GLY A 296 -14.15 29.02 -23.48
N GLY A 297 -14.19 27.88 -22.77
CA GLY A 297 -14.55 27.85 -21.34
C GLY A 297 -13.58 28.61 -20.43
N ALA A 298 -12.33 28.82 -20.85
CA ALA A 298 -11.36 29.69 -20.18
C ALA A 298 -11.66 31.21 -20.28
N ASP A 299 -12.59 31.63 -21.14
CA ASP A 299 -13.01 33.03 -21.27
C ASP A 299 -14.36 33.32 -20.58
N LEU A 300 -14.92 32.30 -19.90
CA LEU A 300 -16.11 32.43 -19.04
C LEU A 300 -15.73 32.94 -17.64
N ALA A 301 -16.74 33.26 -16.83
CA ALA A 301 -16.53 33.56 -15.42
C ALA A 301 -15.97 32.33 -14.69
N PRO A 302 -14.97 32.48 -13.79
CA PRO A 302 -14.32 31.36 -13.14
C PRO A 302 -15.28 30.63 -12.18
N GLN A 303 -15.26 29.30 -12.20
CA GLN A 303 -16.06 28.45 -11.32
C GLN A 303 -15.25 27.91 -10.15
N ALA A 304 -15.91 27.69 -9.00
CA ALA A 304 -15.33 26.95 -7.89
C ALA A 304 -15.81 25.50 -7.93
N CYS A 305 -14.92 24.55 -7.66
CA CYS A 305 -15.26 23.15 -7.53
C CYS A 305 -16.17 22.91 -6.33
N THR A 306 -17.06 21.92 -6.44
CA THR A 306 -18.04 21.59 -5.38
C THR A 306 -17.94 20.11 -4.99
N PRO A 307 -18.25 19.73 -3.74
CA PRO A 307 -18.24 18.32 -3.33
C PRO A 307 -19.18 17.47 -4.19
N ASN A 308 -18.73 16.29 -4.59
CA ASN A 308 -19.58 15.35 -5.33
C ASN A 308 -20.64 14.76 -4.38
N PRO A 309 -21.95 14.93 -4.64
CA PRO A 309 -22.99 14.33 -3.81
C PRO A 309 -23.05 12.80 -3.91
N ALA A 310 -22.32 12.20 -4.86
CA ALA A 310 -22.19 10.75 -5.00
C ALA A 310 -20.92 10.17 -4.35
N ARG A 311 -19.99 10.99 -3.81
CA ARG A 311 -18.78 10.49 -3.12
C ARG A 311 -19.17 9.52 -1.99
N LEU A 312 -18.39 8.46 -1.80
CA LEU A 312 -18.56 7.52 -0.68
C LEU A 312 -18.35 8.21 0.68
N SER A 313 -18.66 7.50 1.77
CA SER A 313 -18.37 8.02 3.12
C SER A 313 -16.85 8.24 3.30
N THR A 314 -16.48 9.09 4.25
CA THR A 314 -15.07 9.37 4.59
C THR A 314 -14.31 8.12 5.02
N ASP A 315 -15.03 7.12 5.51
CA ASP A 315 -14.50 5.81 5.93
C ASP A 315 -14.06 4.93 4.74
N LEU A 316 -14.45 5.31 3.51
CA LEU A 316 -13.99 4.75 2.23
C LEU A 316 -13.30 5.82 1.36
N SER A 317 -12.59 6.76 1.99
CA SER A 317 -11.66 7.67 1.30
C SER A 317 -10.33 6.96 1.03
N LEU A 318 -9.52 7.44 0.07
CA LEU A 318 -8.23 6.79 -0.20
C LEU A 318 -7.30 6.85 1.04
N ARG A 319 -7.40 7.91 1.85
CA ARG A 319 -6.73 7.98 3.16
C ARG A 319 -7.19 6.89 4.12
N SER A 320 -8.49 6.71 4.35
CA SER A 320 -8.97 5.71 5.32
C SER A 320 -8.73 4.27 4.87
N LEU A 321 -8.77 4.01 3.55
CA LEU A 321 -8.32 2.73 2.99
C LEU A 321 -6.83 2.50 3.26
N THR A 322 -5.99 3.53 3.08
CA THR A 322 -4.54 3.46 3.36
C THR A 322 -4.26 3.22 4.84
N GLU A 323 -4.89 3.99 5.73
CA GLU A 323 -4.77 3.83 7.19
C GLU A 323 -5.18 2.42 7.64
N LYS A 324 -6.31 1.90 7.14
CA LYS A 324 -6.78 0.55 7.50
C LYS A 324 -5.92 -0.57 6.88
N SER A 325 -5.30 -0.32 5.73
CA SER A 325 -4.35 -1.25 5.12
C SER A 325 -3.09 -1.36 5.97
N ILE A 326 -2.52 -0.24 6.41
CA ILE A 326 -1.35 -0.20 7.29
C ILE A 326 -1.64 -0.88 8.64
N ASP A 327 -2.80 -0.61 9.24
CA ASP A 327 -3.28 -1.24 10.49
C ASP A 327 -3.37 -2.78 10.43
N LEU A 328 -3.67 -3.35 9.25
CA LEU A 328 -3.76 -4.79 9.05
C LEU A 328 -2.45 -5.45 8.57
N LEU A 329 -1.58 -4.67 7.90
CA LEU A 329 -0.34 -5.16 7.26
C LEU A 329 0.93 -4.95 8.11
N ASP A 330 0.93 -4.05 9.11
CA ASP A 330 2.08 -3.95 10.02
C ASP A 330 2.22 -5.19 10.93
N GLY A 331 3.45 -5.50 11.29
CA GLY A 331 3.87 -6.74 11.95
C GLY A 331 5.36 -7.01 11.70
N ASP A 332 5.95 -7.99 12.39
CA ASP A 332 7.41 -8.17 12.42
C ASP A 332 8.03 -8.55 11.06
N GLN A 333 7.29 -9.24 10.18
CA GLN A 333 7.73 -9.62 8.83
C GLN A 333 7.98 -8.41 7.91
N GLY A 334 7.20 -7.34 8.11
CA GLY A 334 7.10 -6.20 7.21
C GLY A 334 6.28 -6.47 5.94
N PHE A 335 6.01 -5.42 5.17
CA PHE A 335 5.04 -5.46 4.07
C PHE A 335 5.40 -4.66 2.82
N PHE A 336 4.80 -5.03 1.68
CA PHE A 336 4.67 -4.20 0.49
C PHE A 336 3.21 -3.77 0.32
N LEU A 337 2.96 -2.47 0.10
CA LEU A 337 1.63 -1.90 -0.11
C LEU A 337 1.64 -0.97 -1.32
N GLN A 338 0.79 -1.24 -2.32
CA GLN A 338 0.48 -0.30 -3.39
C GLN A 338 -0.84 0.44 -3.09
N VAL A 339 -0.87 1.75 -3.32
CA VAL A 339 -2.04 2.63 -3.16
C VAL A 339 -2.23 3.48 -4.42
N GLU A 340 -3.44 3.58 -4.97
CA GLU A 340 -3.69 4.30 -6.22
C GLU A 340 -4.83 5.34 -6.12
N GLY A 341 -4.48 6.60 -6.46
CA GLY A 341 -5.43 7.68 -6.77
C GLY A 341 -5.86 7.63 -8.24
N ALA A 342 -6.61 6.59 -8.61
CA ALA A 342 -6.80 6.18 -9.99
C ALA A 342 -7.60 7.15 -10.87
N SER A 343 -8.51 7.91 -10.26
CA SER A 343 -9.42 8.76 -11.04
C SER A 343 -8.80 10.08 -11.51
N ILE A 344 -7.53 10.38 -11.21
CA ILE A 344 -6.84 11.60 -11.68
C ILE A 344 -6.81 11.60 -13.23
N ASP A 345 -6.20 10.58 -13.84
CA ASP A 345 -6.24 10.25 -15.26
C ASP A 345 -7.68 10.23 -15.81
N LYS A 346 -8.56 9.46 -15.16
CA LYS A 346 -9.92 9.19 -15.67
C LYS A 346 -10.78 10.45 -15.70
N ARG A 347 -10.38 11.50 -14.97
CA ARG A 347 -10.94 12.86 -15.04
C ARG A 347 -10.25 13.73 -16.09
N ASP A 348 -8.94 13.64 -16.29
CA ASP A 348 -8.24 14.32 -17.39
C ASP A 348 -8.75 13.85 -18.78
N HIS A 349 -8.90 12.53 -18.98
CA HIS A 349 -9.61 11.94 -20.14
C HIS A 349 -10.96 12.60 -20.41
N SER A 350 -11.70 12.91 -19.34
CA SER A 350 -13.01 13.55 -19.37
C SER A 350 -12.96 15.09 -19.50
N ALA A 351 -11.76 15.67 -19.62
CA ALA A 351 -11.46 17.10 -19.53
C ALA A 351 -12.09 17.77 -18.28
N ASP A 352 -12.07 17.06 -17.15
CA ASP A 352 -12.84 17.35 -15.94
C ASP A 352 -11.92 17.87 -14.81
N ALA A 353 -11.57 19.15 -14.89
CA ALA A 353 -10.60 19.78 -13.99
C ALA A 353 -10.95 19.69 -12.51
N CYS A 354 -12.21 19.90 -12.12
CA CYS A 354 -12.62 19.79 -10.72
C CYS A 354 -12.58 18.35 -10.23
N GLY A 355 -13.06 17.38 -11.03
CA GLY A 355 -12.88 15.97 -10.69
C GLY A 355 -11.40 15.66 -10.47
N GLN A 356 -10.56 15.97 -11.45
CA GLN A 356 -9.12 15.71 -11.48
C GLN A 356 -8.39 16.29 -10.26
N ILE A 357 -8.59 17.57 -9.97
CA ILE A 357 -8.03 18.24 -8.78
C ILE A 357 -8.53 17.58 -7.49
N GLY A 358 -9.80 17.15 -7.46
CA GLY A 358 -10.36 16.43 -6.33
C GLY A 358 -9.61 15.13 -6.02
N GLU A 359 -9.23 14.36 -7.04
CA GLU A 359 -8.56 13.07 -6.84
C GLU A 359 -7.08 13.23 -6.44
N VAL A 360 -6.39 14.26 -6.94
CA VAL A 360 -5.03 14.60 -6.48
C VAL A 360 -5.03 14.94 -4.98
N LEU A 361 -6.10 15.58 -4.48
CA LEU A 361 -6.27 15.88 -3.05
C LEU A 361 -6.63 14.65 -2.21
N ASP A 362 -7.32 13.65 -2.77
CA ASP A 362 -7.54 12.36 -2.08
C ASP A 362 -6.24 11.55 -1.96
N LEU A 363 -5.41 11.56 -3.01
CA LEU A 363 -4.09 10.95 -2.98
C LEU A 363 -3.14 11.69 -2.01
N ASP A 364 -3.18 13.02 -1.96
CA ASP A 364 -2.39 13.78 -0.98
C ASP A 364 -2.71 13.39 0.47
N GLU A 365 -3.99 13.25 0.80
CA GLU A 365 -4.42 12.80 2.14
C GLU A 365 -3.96 11.37 2.47
N ALA A 366 -3.87 10.49 1.46
CA ALA A 366 -3.29 9.14 1.60
C ALA A 366 -1.75 9.16 1.74
N VAL A 367 -1.05 10.03 0.99
CA VAL A 367 0.40 10.24 1.14
C VAL A 367 0.72 10.80 2.53
N GLN A 368 -0.12 11.69 3.08
CA GLN A 368 0.02 12.15 4.46
C GLN A 368 -0.02 10.97 5.45
N ALA A 369 -1.02 10.08 5.36
CA ALA A 369 -1.11 8.89 6.23
C ALA A 369 0.09 7.94 6.09
N ALA A 370 0.55 7.67 4.86
CA ALA A 370 1.73 6.85 4.61
C ALA A 370 3.01 7.47 5.21
N LEU A 371 3.19 8.79 5.09
CA LEU A 371 4.31 9.50 5.70
C LEU A 371 4.19 9.63 7.22
N GLU A 372 2.98 9.74 7.78
CA GLU A 372 2.73 9.73 9.23
C GLU A 372 3.17 8.39 9.84
N PHE A 373 2.77 7.26 9.23
CA PHE A 373 3.24 5.93 9.63
C PHE A 373 4.76 5.79 9.47
N ALA A 374 5.31 6.12 8.29
CA ALA A 374 6.73 5.92 8.02
C ALA A 374 7.65 6.76 8.94
N LYS A 375 7.20 7.95 9.37
CA LYS A 375 7.91 8.77 10.37
C LYS A 375 7.82 8.21 11.80
N ALA A 376 6.83 7.37 12.10
CA ALA A 376 6.64 6.75 13.40
C ALA A 376 7.36 5.39 13.52
N ASP A 377 7.31 4.57 12.47
CA ASP A 377 8.04 3.28 12.37
C ASP A 377 9.54 3.50 12.12
N GLY A 378 9.91 4.41 11.23
CA GLY A 378 11.31 4.76 10.93
C GLY A 378 12.08 3.74 10.08
N ASN A 379 11.46 2.63 9.68
CA ASN A 379 12.03 1.57 8.83
C ASN A 379 11.28 1.41 7.50
N THR A 380 10.33 2.30 7.21
CA THR A 380 9.43 2.24 6.05
C THR A 380 9.91 3.19 4.95
N MET A 381 10.07 2.67 3.72
CA MET A 381 10.23 3.49 2.53
C MET A 381 8.87 3.89 1.97
N VAL A 382 8.71 5.16 1.59
CA VAL A 382 7.53 5.67 0.88
C VAL A 382 7.97 6.24 -0.46
N ILE A 383 7.32 5.82 -1.54
CA ILE A 383 7.52 6.34 -2.90
C ILE A 383 6.21 6.94 -3.42
N VAL A 384 6.26 8.11 -4.05
CA VAL A 384 5.12 8.76 -4.71
C VAL A 384 5.49 9.09 -6.14
N THR A 385 4.66 8.67 -7.11
CA THR A 385 4.87 8.90 -8.55
C THR A 385 3.54 8.85 -9.31
N ALA A 386 3.59 9.12 -10.61
CA ALA A 386 2.54 8.76 -11.57
C ALA A 386 3.05 7.72 -12.56
N ASP A 387 2.14 7.08 -13.28
CA ASP A 387 2.46 6.05 -14.27
C ASP A 387 2.85 6.65 -15.64
N HIS A 388 2.14 7.70 -16.06
CA HIS A 388 2.42 8.56 -17.20
C HIS A 388 1.94 10.00 -16.96
N ALA A 389 2.45 10.96 -17.74
CA ALA A 389 1.92 12.32 -17.73
C ALA A 389 0.64 12.41 -18.57
N HIS A 390 -0.18 13.45 -18.37
CA HIS A 390 -1.44 13.63 -19.10
C HIS A 390 -1.48 14.94 -19.89
N THR A 391 -2.66 15.40 -20.31
CA THR A 391 -2.80 16.56 -21.20
C THR A 391 -3.13 17.88 -20.50
N SER A 392 -3.48 17.91 -19.20
CA SER A 392 -3.91 19.16 -18.58
C SER A 392 -2.80 20.22 -18.60
N GLN A 393 -3.15 21.44 -19.01
CA GLN A 393 -2.18 22.54 -19.11
C GLN A 393 -2.73 23.81 -18.46
N ILE A 394 -2.00 24.36 -17.49
CA ILE A 394 -2.24 25.69 -16.93
C ILE A 394 -1.81 26.72 -17.98
N VAL A 395 -2.73 27.61 -18.39
CA VAL A 395 -2.50 28.57 -19.49
C VAL A 395 -3.02 29.99 -19.17
N ASP A 396 -2.51 30.99 -19.89
CA ASP A 396 -3.07 32.36 -19.91
C ASP A 396 -4.22 32.47 -20.93
N SER A 397 -4.05 31.86 -22.10
CA SER A 397 -4.98 31.92 -23.23
C SER A 397 -4.94 30.63 -24.04
N THR A 398 -6.05 30.33 -24.73
CA THR A 398 -6.29 29.03 -25.38
C THR A 398 -6.41 29.19 -26.90
N PRO A 399 -5.83 28.29 -27.71
CA PRO A 399 -6.08 28.26 -29.15
C PRO A 399 -7.58 28.09 -29.48
N PRO A 400 -8.06 28.56 -30.65
CA PRO A 400 -9.41 28.29 -31.11
C PRO A 400 -9.69 26.77 -31.18
N ALA A 401 -10.87 26.36 -30.73
CA ALA A 401 -11.32 24.96 -30.60
C ALA A 401 -10.66 24.09 -29.52
N THR A 402 -9.70 24.60 -28.74
CA THR A 402 -9.18 23.90 -27.54
C THR A 402 -10.25 23.84 -26.44
N LEU A 403 -10.40 22.68 -25.78
CA LEU A 403 -11.25 22.54 -24.60
C LEU A 403 -10.58 23.22 -23.42
N SER A 404 -11.33 24.01 -22.65
CA SER A 404 -10.78 24.74 -21.52
C SER A 404 -11.81 25.10 -20.46
N THR A 405 -11.32 25.51 -19.28
CA THR A 405 -12.14 25.95 -18.15
C THR A 405 -11.40 27.02 -17.35
N ALA A 406 -12.14 27.97 -16.78
CA ALA A 406 -11.63 28.94 -15.82
C ALA A 406 -12.07 28.52 -14.40
N LEU A 407 -11.11 28.34 -13.49
CA LEU A 407 -11.33 28.01 -12.09
C LEU A 407 -10.99 29.19 -11.18
N LEU A 408 -11.76 29.37 -10.11
CA LEU A 408 -11.48 30.32 -9.04
C LEU A 408 -10.66 29.60 -7.95
N THR A 409 -9.39 29.98 -7.79
CA THR A 409 -8.50 29.38 -6.77
C THR A 409 -8.79 29.93 -5.37
N THR A 410 -8.30 29.25 -4.33
CA THR A 410 -8.50 29.70 -2.93
C THR A 410 -7.86 31.04 -2.59
N GLU A 411 -6.84 31.46 -3.35
CA GLU A 411 -6.25 32.82 -3.28
C GLU A 411 -7.08 33.89 -4.03
N GLY A 412 -8.23 33.53 -4.60
CA GLY A 412 -9.16 34.43 -5.29
C GLY A 412 -8.75 34.80 -6.72
N SER A 413 -7.76 34.11 -7.27
CA SER A 413 -7.29 34.30 -8.65
C SER A 413 -8.00 33.37 -9.64
N THR A 414 -8.00 33.75 -10.92
CA THR A 414 -8.45 32.85 -12.00
C THR A 414 -7.29 32.02 -12.50
N MET A 415 -7.37 30.70 -12.37
CA MET A 415 -6.51 29.76 -13.07
C MET A 415 -7.27 29.19 -14.27
N LYS A 416 -6.68 29.16 -15.46
CA LYS A 416 -7.28 28.51 -16.63
C LYS A 416 -6.56 27.20 -16.91
N ILE A 417 -7.32 26.14 -17.14
CA ILE A 417 -6.80 24.83 -17.55
C ILE A 417 -7.31 24.52 -18.96
N ALA A 418 -6.42 24.00 -19.80
CA ALA A 418 -6.67 23.60 -21.18
C ALA A 418 -6.42 22.10 -21.37
N TYR A 419 -7.20 21.51 -22.27
CA TYR A 419 -7.16 20.11 -22.69
C TYR A 419 -7.09 20.08 -24.22
N GLY A 420 -5.98 19.56 -24.75
CA GLY A 420 -5.56 19.83 -26.13
C GLY A 420 -5.34 18.61 -27.02
N THR A 421 -5.46 17.39 -26.50
CA THR A 421 -5.15 16.15 -27.23
C THR A 421 -6.35 15.58 -27.99
N ALA A 422 -7.58 15.90 -27.60
CA ALA A 422 -8.78 15.52 -28.35
C ALA A 422 -9.85 16.62 -28.42
N ALA A 423 -10.68 16.54 -29.47
CA ALA A 423 -11.81 17.44 -29.69
C ALA A 423 -12.98 17.18 -28.71
N ALA A 424 -13.91 18.13 -28.63
CA ALA A 424 -15.12 18.02 -27.83
C ALA A 424 -15.87 16.69 -28.05
N GLY A 425 -16.03 15.89 -26.99
CA GLY A 425 -16.70 14.59 -27.02
C GLY A 425 -15.78 13.40 -27.34
N GLY A 426 -14.48 13.61 -27.57
CA GLY A 426 -13.46 12.57 -27.51
C GLY A 426 -12.80 12.50 -26.13
N SER A 427 -12.23 11.34 -25.80
CA SER A 427 -11.33 11.20 -24.64
C SER A 427 -10.05 11.98 -24.92
N GLN A 428 -9.57 12.75 -23.95
CA GLN A 428 -8.19 13.27 -24.01
C GLN A 428 -7.18 12.11 -23.96
N GLN A 429 -5.88 12.39 -24.13
CA GLN A 429 -4.84 11.37 -24.25
C GLN A 429 -3.65 11.67 -23.32
N HIS A 430 -2.97 10.61 -22.88
CA HIS A 430 -1.74 10.69 -22.10
C HIS A 430 -0.64 11.45 -22.88
N THR A 431 0.43 11.85 -22.20
CA THR A 431 1.61 12.44 -22.85
C THR A 431 2.92 11.76 -22.42
N GLY A 432 3.83 11.63 -23.37
CA GLY A 432 5.14 10.98 -23.20
C GLY A 432 6.18 11.77 -22.42
N THR A 433 5.75 12.65 -21.52
CA THR A 433 6.63 13.54 -20.76
C THR A 433 7.21 12.77 -19.56
N GLN A 434 8.50 12.93 -19.28
CA GLN A 434 9.06 12.49 -17.98
C GLN A 434 8.36 13.24 -16.84
N LEU A 435 8.17 12.56 -15.71
CA LEU A 435 7.40 13.09 -14.58
C LEU A 435 8.11 12.86 -13.24
N ARG A 436 7.73 13.62 -12.22
CA ARG A 436 8.27 13.52 -10.86
C ARG A 436 8.05 12.16 -10.20
N VAL A 437 9.15 11.57 -9.74
CA VAL A 437 9.18 10.53 -8.70
C VAL A 437 9.77 11.12 -7.41
N ALA A 438 9.21 10.77 -6.26
CA ALA A 438 9.64 11.27 -4.95
C ALA A 438 9.69 10.16 -3.90
N GLY A 439 10.57 10.32 -2.90
CA GLY A 439 10.89 9.27 -1.92
C GLY A 439 11.19 9.77 -0.51
N TYR A 440 10.90 8.92 0.47
CA TYR A 440 11.19 9.09 1.89
C TYR A 440 11.58 7.75 2.53
N GLY A 441 12.47 7.77 3.53
CA GLY A 441 12.86 6.59 4.32
C GLY A 441 14.06 5.79 3.77
N PRO A 442 14.36 4.61 4.36
CA PRO A 442 15.52 3.80 4.00
C PRO A 442 15.52 3.37 2.52
N GLY A 443 16.63 3.58 1.82
CA GLY A 443 16.75 3.22 0.40
C GLY A 443 16.13 4.20 -0.60
N ALA A 444 15.37 5.20 -0.14
CA ALA A 444 14.67 6.17 -1.02
C ALA A 444 15.61 7.04 -1.87
N ALA A 445 16.91 7.10 -1.57
CA ALA A 445 17.89 7.84 -2.36
C ALA A 445 18.03 7.35 -3.82
N ASN A 446 17.57 6.13 -4.13
CA ASN A 446 17.59 5.59 -5.49
C ASN A 446 16.62 6.30 -6.45
N VAL A 447 15.63 7.08 -5.96
CA VAL A 447 14.72 7.84 -6.84
C VAL A 447 15.30 9.17 -7.35
N VAL A 448 16.52 9.53 -6.94
CA VAL A 448 17.10 10.87 -7.18
C VAL A 448 17.80 10.94 -8.55
N GLY A 449 17.45 11.96 -9.33
CA GLY A 449 18.04 12.23 -10.65
C GLY A 449 17.10 11.86 -11.80
N LEU A 450 17.64 11.16 -12.80
CA LEU A 450 16.86 10.61 -13.92
C LEU A 450 17.02 9.09 -13.92
N ILE A 451 15.89 8.38 -13.77
CA ILE A 451 15.81 6.91 -13.77
C ILE A 451 14.78 6.44 -14.82
N ASP A 452 14.64 5.15 -15.05
CA ASP A 452 13.48 4.58 -15.74
C ASP A 452 12.43 4.08 -14.74
N GLN A 453 11.19 3.94 -15.18
CA GLN A 453 10.11 3.35 -14.40
C GLN A 453 10.39 1.91 -13.94
N THR A 454 11.24 1.17 -14.65
CA THR A 454 11.73 -0.15 -14.21
C THR A 454 12.68 -0.08 -13.01
N ASP A 455 13.38 1.04 -12.76
CA ASP A 455 14.26 1.19 -11.60
C ASP A 455 13.49 1.23 -10.27
N ASN A 456 12.18 1.54 -10.28
CA ASN A 456 11.33 1.42 -9.10
C ASN A 456 11.21 -0.04 -8.63
N PHE A 457 11.08 -1.00 -9.55
CA PHE A 457 11.03 -2.43 -9.21
C PHE A 457 12.30 -2.84 -8.44
N PHE A 458 13.47 -2.55 -9.02
CA PHE A 458 14.75 -2.87 -8.41
C PHE A 458 14.99 -2.11 -7.10
N THR A 459 14.54 -0.85 -7.01
CA THR A 459 14.60 -0.07 -5.76
C THR A 459 13.79 -0.72 -4.64
N ILE A 460 12.58 -1.21 -4.93
CA ILE A 460 11.68 -1.83 -3.95
C ILE A 460 12.20 -3.22 -3.52
N VAL A 461 12.57 -4.07 -4.48
CA VAL A 461 13.17 -5.40 -4.24
C VAL A 461 14.44 -5.30 -3.38
N ASN A 462 15.35 -4.40 -3.75
CA ASN A 462 16.62 -4.23 -3.02
C ASN A 462 16.42 -3.58 -1.64
N ALA A 463 15.40 -2.73 -1.46
CA ALA A 463 15.08 -2.15 -0.16
C ALA A 463 14.50 -3.19 0.80
N LEU A 464 13.61 -4.08 0.34
CA LEU A 464 12.98 -5.13 1.14
C LEU A 464 13.83 -6.42 1.30
N GLU A 465 15.02 -6.47 0.67
CA GLU A 465 15.94 -7.62 0.63
C GLU A 465 15.31 -8.92 0.08
N LEU A 466 14.46 -8.80 -0.95
CA LEU A 466 13.72 -9.94 -1.52
C LEU A 466 14.59 -10.79 -2.47
N ASP A 467 14.56 -12.11 -2.31
CA ASP A 467 15.01 -13.05 -3.34
C ASP A 467 14.00 -13.09 -4.51
N ARG A 468 14.49 -13.30 -5.72
CA ARG A 468 13.71 -13.38 -6.97
C ARG A 468 13.86 -14.71 -7.70
N ASP A 469 14.64 -15.65 -7.17
CA ASP A 469 14.63 -17.05 -7.64
C ASP A 469 13.40 -17.77 -7.03
N LEU A 470 12.19 -17.47 -7.53
CA LEU A 470 10.95 -18.05 -6.96
C LEU A 470 10.93 -19.58 -7.14
N ASP A 471 11.34 -20.09 -8.30
CA ASP A 471 11.67 -21.51 -8.53
C ASP A 471 12.63 -22.09 -7.47
N GLY A 472 13.48 -21.23 -6.91
CA GLY A 472 14.45 -21.55 -5.86
C GLY A 472 13.87 -21.62 -4.46
N LEU A 473 12.85 -20.83 -4.15
CA LEU A 473 12.17 -20.87 -2.85
C LEU A 473 11.41 -22.18 -2.67
N SER A 474 10.83 -22.74 -3.74
CA SER A 474 10.18 -24.07 -3.71
C SER A 474 11.13 -25.27 -3.92
N ARG A 475 12.40 -25.04 -4.28
CA ARG A 475 13.32 -26.05 -4.83
C ARG A 475 13.65 -27.22 -3.89
N ASP A 476 13.81 -26.91 -2.61
CA ASP A 476 14.14 -27.88 -1.55
C ASP A 476 12.88 -28.32 -0.76
N GLY A 477 11.70 -28.16 -1.37
CA GLY A 477 10.40 -28.50 -0.79
C GLY A 477 10.27 -29.96 -0.35
N THR A 478 9.40 -30.19 0.62
CA THR A 478 9.22 -31.48 1.29
C THR A 478 7.75 -31.89 1.36
N ILE A 479 7.49 -33.20 1.36
CA ILE A 479 6.13 -33.78 1.45
C ILE A 479 6.01 -34.72 2.64
N SER A 480 4.89 -34.58 3.36
CA SER A 480 4.51 -35.40 4.51
C SER A 480 3.19 -36.11 4.22
N ALA A 481 3.17 -37.44 4.37
CA ALA A 481 1.99 -38.28 4.26
C ALA A 481 2.08 -39.49 5.21
N PRO A 482 0.96 -40.08 5.67
CA PRO A 482 0.98 -41.32 6.42
C PRO A 482 1.45 -42.49 5.56
N ALA A 483 2.39 -43.30 6.07
CA ALA A 483 2.92 -44.45 5.34
C ALA A 483 1.89 -45.59 5.13
N GLU A 484 0.88 -45.68 6.00
CA GLU A 484 -0.19 -46.68 5.94
C GLU A 484 -1.54 -46.03 6.31
N VAL A 485 -2.59 -46.31 5.54
CA VAL A 485 -3.95 -45.74 5.70
C VAL A 485 -5.03 -46.81 5.54
N ALA A 486 -6.17 -46.60 6.21
CA ALA A 486 -7.29 -47.52 6.15
C ALA A 486 -8.11 -47.31 4.85
N PRO A 487 -8.74 -48.36 4.27
CA PRO A 487 -9.47 -48.22 3.01
C PRO A 487 -10.76 -47.42 3.20
N GLY A 488 -10.99 -46.41 2.36
CA GLY A 488 -12.16 -45.53 2.47
C GLY A 488 -12.10 -44.52 3.62
N THR A 489 -10.92 -44.22 4.16
CA THR A 489 -10.73 -43.15 5.16
C THR A 489 -9.92 -41.99 4.60
N ASP A 490 -10.27 -40.78 4.99
CA ASP A 490 -9.52 -39.57 4.62
C ASP A 490 -8.19 -39.49 5.39
N PHE A 491 -7.16 -39.00 4.71
CA PHE A 491 -5.85 -38.71 5.28
C PHE A 491 -5.30 -37.38 4.75
N THR A 492 -4.49 -36.71 5.56
CA THR A 492 -3.87 -35.44 5.21
C THR A 492 -2.52 -35.67 4.51
N VAL A 493 -2.25 -34.87 3.48
CA VAL A 493 -0.94 -34.78 2.82
C VAL A 493 -0.54 -33.32 2.76
N THR A 494 0.70 -33.02 3.14
CA THR A 494 1.18 -31.63 3.25
C THR A 494 2.50 -31.47 2.50
N ALA A 495 2.57 -30.48 1.61
CA ALA A 495 3.81 -29.91 1.10
C ALA A 495 4.26 -28.75 1.99
N SER A 496 5.57 -28.57 2.18
CA SER A 496 6.16 -27.47 2.96
C SER A 496 7.54 -27.12 2.43
N GLY A 497 7.87 -25.84 2.38
CA GLY A 497 9.02 -25.34 1.60
C GLY A 497 8.64 -25.15 0.13
N VAL A 498 7.47 -24.52 -0.11
CA VAL A 498 6.90 -24.25 -1.44
C VAL A 498 6.50 -22.78 -1.60
N GLU A 499 7.23 -21.89 -0.93
CA GLU A 499 6.96 -20.45 -0.84
C GLU A 499 6.98 -19.73 -2.20
N GLY A 500 7.71 -20.26 -3.19
CA GLY A 500 7.76 -19.72 -4.55
C GLY A 500 6.51 -20.01 -5.39
N ASP A 501 5.65 -20.93 -4.94
CA ASP A 501 4.39 -21.25 -5.59
C ASP A 501 3.22 -20.51 -4.92
N ARG A 502 2.29 -20.02 -5.74
CA ARG A 502 1.00 -19.50 -5.25
C ARG A 502 0.03 -20.63 -4.93
N GLN A 503 0.13 -21.72 -5.69
CA GLN A 503 -0.75 -22.89 -5.59
C GLN A 503 0.05 -24.16 -5.82
N VAL A 504 -0.40 -25.25 -5.20
CA VAL A 504 0.10 -26.60 -5.46
C VAL A 504 -1.06 -27.43 -6.00
N SER A 505 -0.80 -28.21 -7.05
CA SER A 505 -1.72 -29.21 -7.61
C SER A 505 -1.39 -30.61 -7.07
N GLY A 506 -2.36 -31.52 -7.06
CA GLY A 506 -2.18 -32.86 -6.48
C GLY A 506 -2.79 -33.98 -7.32
N VAL A 507 -2.11 -35.14 -7.37
CA VAL A 507 -2.61 -36.36 -8.00
C VAL A 507 -2.33 -37.57 -7.10
N TYR A 508 -3.36 -38.35 -6.82
CA TYR A 508 -3.23 -39.67 -6.18
C TYR A 508 -3.22 -40.78 -7.22
N THR A 509 -2.13 -41.54 -7.29
CA THR A 509 -2.03 -42.74 -8.14
C THR A 509 -2.28 -44.00 -7.29
N PRO A 510 -3.39 -44.73 -7.48
CA PRO A 510 -3.66 -45.97 -6.76
C PRO A 510 -2.80 -47.14 -7.24
N ALA A 511 -2.74 -48.21 -6.44
CA ALA A 511 -2.10 -49.48 -6.81
C ALA A 511 -2.71 -50.16 -8.07
N SER A 512 -3.98 -49.84 -8.36
CA SER A 512 -4.72 -50.32 -9.53
C SER A 512 -5.91 -49.41 -9.79
N GLY A 513 -6.11 -49.02 -11.05
CA GLY A 513 -7.09 -48.01 -11.46
C GLY A 513 -6.39 -46.82 -12.12
N ASP A 514 -7.18 -45.85 -12.55
CA ASP A 514 -6.66 -44.60 -13.11
C ASP A 514 -6.24 -43.63 -11.98
N PRO A 515 -5.30 -42.69 -12.23
CA PRO A 515 -4.97 -41.63 -11.27
C PRO A 515 -6.19 -40.74 -10.95
N VAL A 516 -6.27 -40.30 -9.71
CA VAL A 516 -7.30 -39.38 -9.21
C VAL A 516 -6.68 -38.00 -9.08
N ASP A 517 -7.21 -37.05 -9.85
CA ASP A 517 -6.94 -35.62 -9.70
C ASP A 517 -7.48 -35.14 -8.34
N LEU A 518 -6.63 -34.46 -7.57
CA LEU A 518 -6.97 -33.88 -6.26
C LEU A 518 -7.26 -32.38 -6.36
N GLY A 519 -7.21 -31.80 -7.58
CA GLY A 519 -7.31 -30.38 -7.82
C GLY A 519 -6.07 -29.61 -7.35
N TYR A 520 -6.28 -28.37 -6.94
CA TYR A 520 -5.26 -27.52 -6.35
C TYR A 520 -5.69 -26.96 -4.99
N VAL A 521 -4.69 -26.59 -4.19
CA VAL A 521 -4.85 -25.79 -2.97
C VAL A 521 -3.91 -24.59 -3.01
N ASP A 522 -4.31 -23.51 -2.35
CA ASP A 522 -3.48 -22.32 -2.21
C ASP A 522 -2.31 -22.60 -1.25
N VAL A 523 -1.15 -22.02 -1.54
CA VAL A 523 -0.03 -21.98 -0.59
C VAL A 523 -0.31 -20.90 0.46
N VAL A 524 -0.27 -21.31 1.73
CA VAL A 524 -0.44 -20.46 2.91
C VAL A 524 0.84 -20.60 3.74
N ASP A 525 1.58 -19.50 3.91
CA ASP A 525 2.82 -19.42 4.69
C ASP A 525 3.84 -20.54 4.36
N GLY A 526 4.06 -20.81 3.06
CA GLY A 526 5.00 -21.83 2.57
C GLY A 526 4.48 -23.27 2.63
N VAL A 527 3.20 -23.46 2.96
CA VAL A 527 2.57 -24.78 3.18
C VAL A 527 1.33 -24.94 2.30
N ALA A 528 1.22 -26.11 1.66
CA ALA A 528 0.01 -26.53 0.93
C ALA A 528 -0.49 -27.87 1.50
N THR A 529 -1.76 -27.97 1.85
CA THR A 529 -2.32 -29.15 2.53
C THR A 529 -3.57 -29.69 1.85
N PHE A 530 -3.52 -30.97 1.46
CA PHE A 530 -4.58 -31.74 0.83
C PHE A 530 -5.24 -32.68 1.83
N THR A 531 -6.54 -32.95 1.63
CA THR A 531 -7.23 -34.08 2.24
C THR A 531 -7.56 -35.09 1.13
N VAL A 532 -7.12 -36.33 1.31
CA VAL A 532 -7.19 -37.39 0.29
C VAL A 532 -7.98 -38.58 0.84
N THR A 533 -9.04 -38.99 0.16
CA THR A 533 -9.79 -40.21 0.53
C THR A 533 -9.06 -41.45 0.03
N ALA A 534 -8.64 -42.35 0.91
CA ALA A 534 -8.02 -43.60 0.52
C ALA A 534 -9.01 -44.51 -0.25
N PRO A 535 -8.60 -45.17 -1.35
CA PRO A 535 -9.48 -46.07 -2.10
C PRO A 535 -9.90 -47.28 -1.26
N THR A 536 -10.96 -47.98 -1.68
CA THR A 536 -11.40 -49.24 -1.06
C THR A 536 -10.56 -50.45 -1.49
N ALA A 537 -9.78 -50.32 -2.56
CA ALA A 537 -8.84 -51.33 -3.03
C ALA A 537 -7.53 -51.27 -2.23
N LEU A 538 -7.03 -52.44 -1.80
CA LEU A 538 -5.79 -52.56 -1.04
C LEU A 538 -4.56 -52.53 -1.96
N GLY A 539 -3.49 -51.89 -1.51
CA GLY A 539 -2.19 -51.86 -2.21
C GLY A 539 -1.40 -50.58 -1.95
N ALA A 540 -0.17 -50.53 -2.47
CA ALA A 540 0.66 -49.32 -2.43
C ALA A 540 0.30 -48.38 -3.58
N GLY A 541 -0.16 -47.18 -3.24
CA GLY A 541 -0.29 -46.05 -4.17
C GLY A 541 0.73 -44.96 -3.84
N SER A 542 0.60 -43.80 -4.48
CA SER A 542 1.44 -42.62 -4.19
C SER A 542 0.67 -41.33 -4.43
N VAL A 543 0.90 -40.33 -3.60
CA VAL A 543 0.49 -38.94 -3.87
C VAL A 543 1.70 -38.20 -4.46
N THR A 544 1.49 -37.55 -5.59
CA THR A 544 2.41 -36.54 -6.14
C THR A 544 1.74 -35.19 -6.00
N LEU A 545 2.43 -34.23 -5.40
CA LEU A 545 2.08 -32.81 -5.37
C LEU A 545 3.03 -32.05 -6.29
N ILE A 546 2.55 -31.04 -7.01
CA ILE A 546 3.34 -30.29 -8.00
C ILE A 546 3.08 -28.80 -7.83
N GLY A 547 4.15 -28.02 -7.60
CA GLY A 547 4.11 -26.56 -7.62
C GLY A 547 3.61 -26.04 -8.97
N VAL A 548 2.58 -25.18 -8.97
CA VAL A 548 1.91 -24.72 -10.20
C VAL A 548 2.76 -23.69 -10.96
N GLN A 549 3.67 -23.00 -10.28
CA GLN A 549 4.63 -22.05 -10.87
C GLN A 549 5.97 -22.76 -11.13
N SER A 550 6.55 -23.36 -10.08
CA SER A 550 7.91 -23.92 -10.10
C SER A 550 8.04 -25.27 -10.80
N GLY A 551 6.94 -26.00 -10.96
CA GLY A 551 6.94 -27.38 -11.47
C GLY A 551 7.61 -28.40 -10.54
N VAL A 552 7.92 -28.05 -9.28
CA VAL A 552 8.58 -28.96 -8.33
C VAL A 552 7.65 -30.12 -7.95
N GLU A 553 8.00 -31.34 -8.38
CA GLU A 553 7.29 -32.57 -8.04
C GLU A 553 7.74 -33.12 -6.67
N LEU A 554 6.82 -33.19 -5.71
CA LEU A 554 7.01 -33.79 -4.40
C LEU A 554 6.16 -35.06 -4.27
N ARG A 555 6.79 -36.22 -4.02
CA ARG A 555 6.12 -37.53 -4.01
C ARG A 555 6.22 -38.26 -2.68
N ALA A 556 5.11 -38.80 -2.20
CA ALA A 556 5.05 -39.73 -1.07
C ALA A 556 4.29 -41.01 -1.45
N ASP A 557 4.86 -42.18 -1.13
CA ASP A 557 4.19 -43.47 -1.30
C ASP A 557 3.31 -43.81 -0.08
N VAL A 558 2.11 -44.36 -0.30
CA VAL A 558 1.07 -44.58 0.72
C VAL A 558 0.47 -45.98 0.57
N LEU A 559 0.53 -46.79 1.64
CA LEU A 559 -0.02 -48.16 1.65
C LEU A 559 -1.48 -48.19 2.16
N VAL A 560 -2.40 -48.64 1.31
CA VAL A 560 -3.81 -48.86 1.69
C VAL A 560 -3.97 -50.30 2.19
N ALA A 561 -4.25 -50.49 3.48
CA ALA A 561 -4.20 -51.80 4.13
C ALA A 561 -5.35 -52.07 5.11
N ALA A 562 -5.87 -53.31 5.07
CA ALA A 562 -6.95 -53.79 5.94
C ALA A 562 -6.43 -54.14 7.35
N GLY A 563 -6.04 -53.11 8.11
CA GLY A 563 -5.42 -53.21 9.43
C GLY A 563 -4.74 -51.93 9.90
N ALA A 564 -4.52 -50.98 8.98
CA ALA A 564 -3.97 -49.66 9.27
C ALA A 564 -4.74 -48.93 10.38
N PRO A 565 -4.05 -48.13 11.22
CA PRO A 565 -4.74 -47.29 12.19
C PRO A 565 -5.62 -46.28 11.45
N THR A 566 -6.92 -46.27 11.75
CA THR A 566 -7.80 -45.17 11.33
C THR A 566 -7.21 -43.86 11.85
N PRO A 567 -6.95 -42.85 10.99
CA PRO A 567 -6.54 -41.54 11.45
C PRO A 567 -7.49 -41.01 12.52
N ALA A 568 -6.97 -40.37 13.56
CA ALA A 568 -7.84 -39.64 14.48
C ALA A 568 -8.61 -38.60 13.65
N PRO A 569 -9.95 -38.50 13.78
CA PRO A 569 -10.75 -37.71 12.86
C PRO A 569 -10.27 -36.26 12.86
N THR A 570 -9.80 -35.81 11.70
CA THR A 570 -9.30 -34.45 11.50
C THR A 570 -10.41 -33.49 11.90
N ALA A 571 -10.18 -32.70 12.95
CA ALA A 571 -11.18 -31.75 13.42
C ALA A 571 -11.39 -30.70 12.33
N SER A 572 -12.55 -30.73 11.68
CA SER A 572 -12.89 -29.75 10.64
C SER A 572 -12.71 -28.34 11.22
N PRO A 573 -12.06 -27.40 10.50
CA PRO A 573 -12.02 -26.02 10.94
C PRO A 573 -13.47 -25.54 11.07
N THR A 574 -13.87 -25.24 12.31
CA THR A 574 -15.24 -24.83 12.58
C THR A 574 -15.41 -23.41 12.05
N PRO A 575 -16.32 -23.14 11.09
CA PRO A 575 -16.52 -21.78 10.60
C PRO A 575 -16.82 -20.84 11.77
N ALA A 576 -16.11 -19.71 11.82
CA ALA A 576 -16.26 -18.76 12.92
C ALA A 576 -17.71 -18.27 12.97
N ALA A 577 -18.45 -18.70 14.00
CA ALA A 577 -19.89 -18.53 14.03
C ALA A 577 -20.26 -17.05 14.14
N VAL A 578 -20.81 -16.49 13.05
CA VAL A 578 -21.34 -15.13 12.99
C VAL A 578 -22.26 -14.88 14.19
N PRO A 579 -22.00 -13.88 15.06
CA PRO A 579 -22.83 -13.61 16.23
C PRO A 579 -24.25 -13.16 15.85
N GLY A 580 -25.14 -14.12 15.66
CA GLY A 580 -26.54 -13.93 15.27
C GLY A 580 -27.33 -13.11 16.28
N GLY A 581 -27.40 -11.79 16.07
CA GLY A 581 -28.14 -10.87 16.94
C GLY A 581 -29.64 -11.15 16.95
N SER A 582 -30.15 -11.62 18.08
CA SER A 582 -31.59 -11.68 18.37
C SER A 582 -31.84 -11.19 19.80
N GLY A 583 -32.82 -10.30 19.96
CA GLY A 583 -33.15 -9.65 21.23
C GLY A 583 -34.47 -10.11 21.84
N THR A 584 -34.82 -9.48 22.96
CA THR A 584 -35.99 -9.73 23.83
C THR A 584 -35.89 -11.01 24.69
N GLY A 585 -36.26 -11.01 25.98
CA GLY A 585 -36.61 -9.85 26.80
C GLY A 585 -37.02 -10.18 28.25
N ALA A 586 -36.62 -9.30 29.18
CA ALA A 586 -37.21 -9.02 30.50
C ALA A 586 -37.52 -10.14 31.53
N GLY A 587 -36.89 -10.05 32.70
CA GLY A 587 -37.60 -10.07 33.99
C GLY A 587 -37.21 -11.14 35.02
N GLY A 588 -36.92 -10.70 36.26
CA GLY A 588 -36.80 -11.58 37.44
C GLY A 588 -35.74 -11.13 38.44
N ALA A 589 -36.15 -10.55 39.58
CA ALA A 589 -35.24 -10.16 40.66
C ALA A 589 -35.25 -11.17 41.82
N GLY A 590 -34.11 -11.39 42.47
CA GLY A 590 -34.01 -12.27 43.64
C GLY A 590 -32.73 -12.03 44.45
N THR A 591 -32.85 -11.32 45.58
CA THR A 591 -31.72 -11.01 46.47
C THR A 591 -31.68 -11.92 47.71
N THR A 592 -30.53 -12.52 47.99
CA THR A 592 -30.11 -12.96 49.33
C THR A 592 -28.60 -12.75 49.48
N ALA A 593 -28.09 -12.72 50.72
CA ALA A 593 -26.76 -12.20 51.03
C ALA A 593 -26.02 -13.01 52.12
N SER A 594 -24.71 -12.73 52.24
CA SER A 594 -23.72 -13.28 53.20
C SER A 594 -23.35 -14.77 53.00
N GLY A 595 -22.12 -15.20 53.33
CA GLY A 595 -20.95 -14.41 53.76
C GLY A 595 -19.85 -15.26 54.39
N SER A 596 -18.72 -14.63 54.74
CA SER A 596 -17.49 -15.20 55.35
C SER A 596 -16.71 -16.23 54.49
N GLY A 597 -15.38 -16.30 54.54
CA GLY A 597 -14.41 -15.43 55.22
C GLY A 597 -12.95 -15.79 54.85
N PRO A 598 -11.97 -14.87 54.94
CA PRO A 598 -10.62 -15.08 54.41
C PRO A 598 -9.55 -15.48 55.44
N LEU A 599 -8.55 -16.24 54.99
CA LEU A 599 -7.19 -16.38 55.53
C LEU A 599 -6.26 -16.51 54.31
N ALA A 600 -5.20 -15.72 54.04
CA ALA A 600 -4.38 -14.78 54.82
C ALA A 600 -3.46 -15.40 55.88
N PHE A 601 -2.15 -15.41 55.57
CA PHE A 601 -1.02 -14.74 56.26
C PHE A 601 0.25 -15.03 55.41
N THR A 602 0.92 -14.06 54.75
CA THR A 602 2.05 -13.21 55.26
C THR A 602 3.18 -14.01 55.91
N GLY A 603 4.48 -13.73 55.78
CA GLY A 603 5.31 -12.55 55.41
C GLY A 603 6.76 -13.06 55.34
N SER A 604 7.88 -12.34 55.58
CA SER A 604 8.23 -10.98 56.05
C SER A 604 9.78 -10.95 56.13
N ASP A 605 10.58 -9.89 56.22
CA ASP A 605 10.50 -8.40 56.08
C ASP A 605 11.98 -7.88 55.98
N MET A 606 12.38 -6.63 55.74
CA MET A 606 11.70 -5.32 55.64
C MET A 606 12.53 -4.33 54.76
N VAL A 607 11.98 -3.12 54.54
CA VAL A 607 12.62 -1.87 54.02
C VAL A 607 12.56 -0.86 55.21
N PRO A 608 13.41 0.20 55.44
CA PRO A 608 13.73 1.25 54.44
C PRO A 608 14.95 2.22 54.63
N ALA A 609 15.05 3.18 53.69
CA ALA A 609 15.35 4.62 53.87
C ALA A 609 16.78 5.18 54.10
N LEU A 610 17.34 5.71 52.98
CA LEU A 610 17.76 7.12 52.76
C LEU A 610 19.05 7.73 53.39
N LEU A 611 19.49 8.84 52.73
CA LEU A 611 20.63 9.74 53.02
C LEU A 611 22.03 9.17 52.65
N LEU A 612 23.00 9.97 52.16
CA LEU A 612 23.06 11.42 51.92
C LEU A 612 23.84 11.74 50.62
N ALA A 613 23.61 12.92 50.03
CA ALA A 613 24.28 13.39 48.82
C ALA A 613 25.77 13.74 49.02
N LEU A 614 26.61 13.37 48.04
CA LEU A 614 27.96 13.89 47.80
C LEU A 614 28.37 13.52 46.36
N MET A 615 28.83 14.49 45.56
CA MET A 615 29.51 14.41 44.23
C MET A 615 28.96 15.42 43.19
N LEU A 616 29.07 16.73 43.45
CA LEU A 616 29.28 17.77 42.41
C LEU A 616 29.60 19.12 43.07
N ALA A 617 30.35 19.99 42.35
CA ALA A 617 30.82 21.32 42.75
C ALA A 617 31.64 21.39 44.07
N GLY A 618 32.97 21.48 43.98
CA GLY A 618 33.83 21.52 45.19
C GLY A 618 35.22 22.18 45.11
N THR A 619 35.91 22.21 43.96
CA THR A 619 37.26 22.81 43.86
C THR A 619 37.52 23.53 42.54
N GLY A 620 37.34 24.85 42.53
CA GLY A 620 37.85 25.74 41.46
C GLY A 620 38.97 26.62 42.00
N ALA A 621 40.23 26.39 41.58
CA ALA A 621 41.38 27.19 42.02
C ALA A 621 42.64 27.10 41.13
N VAL A 622 42.54 27.37 39.82
CA VAL A 622 43.73 27.76 39.01
C VAL A 622 43.40 28.96 38.12
N LEU A 623 43.75 30.15 38.61
CA LEU A 623 44.04 31.31 37.77
C LEU A 623 45.44 31.15 37.16
N VAL A 624 45.61 31.50 35.87
CA VAL A 624 46.65 32.45 35.40
C VAL A 624 46.51 32.69 33.90
N ALA A 625 46.59 33.95 33.47
CA ALA A 625 46.47 34.34 32.08
C ALA A 625 47.82 34.29 31.33
N ARG A 626 47.84 33.67 30.14
CA ARG A 626 48.81 33.84 29.03
C ARG A 626 48.29 33.03 27.81
N ARG A 627 48.35 33.51 26.55
CA ARG A 627 48.83 34.81 26.03
C ARG A 627 48.29 35.04 24.60
N ARG A 628 47.45 36.05 24.35
CA ARG A 628 47.24 36.55 22.96
C ARG A 628 48.44 37.40 22.55
N ARG A 629 49.14 37.03 21.46
CA ARG A 629 49.98 37.86 20.55
C ARG A 629 50.35 36.97 19.36
N ARG A 630 49.84 37.25 18.17
CA ARG A 630 50.37 38.19 17.14
C ARG A 630 51.59 37.63 16.40
N SER A 631 51.35 37.23 15.15
CA SER A 631 52.31 37.31 14.04
C SER A 631 51.52 37.49 12.73
N VAL A 632 51.36 38.74 12.31
CA VAL A 632 51.06 39.10 10.92
C VAL A 632 52.36 39.66 10.35
N LEU A 633 52.76 39.15 9.18
CA LEU A 633 53.74 39.63 8.18
C LEU A 633 54.12 38.35 7.39
N ASP A 634 53.71 38.07 6.15
CA ASP A 634 53.53 38.86 4.91
C ASP A 634 54.75 38.79 3.96
N HIS A 635 54.46 38.83 2.66
CA HIS A 635 55.29 38.96 1.46
C HIS A 635 56.01 37.74 0.83
N SER A 636 55.71 37.62 -0.47
CA SER A 636 56.57 37.21 -1.61
C SER A 636 56.83 35.72 -1.92
N GLY A 637 56.14 35.23 -2.95
CA GLY A 637 56.78 35.02 -4.26
C GLY A 637 57.21 33.61 -4.67
N ALA A 638 56.45 33.02 -5.61
CA ALA A 638 56.99 32.35 -6.81
C ALA A 638 55.88 32.23 -7.89
N GLN A 639 56.26 32.22 -9.16
CA GLN A 639 55.37 31.91 -10.29
C GLN A 639 55.69 30.52 -10.83
N LEU A 640 54.66 29.79 -11.26
CA LEU A 640 54.54 29.28 -12.64
C LEU A 640 53.08 28.91 -12.94
#